data_AF-A0A9X4LGJ0-F1
#
_entry.id   AF-A0A9X4LGJ0-F1
#
_cell.length_a   1.000
_cell.length_b   1.000
_cell.length_c   1.000
_cell.angle_alpha   90.00
_cell.angle_beta   90.00
_cell.angle_gamma   90.00
#
_symmetry.space_group_name_H-M   'P 1'
#
loop_
_entity.id
_entity.type
_entity.pdbx_description
1 polymer ?
#
loop_
_entity_poly.entity_id
_entity_poly.type
_entity_poly.pdbx_seq_one_letter_code
_entity_poly.pdbx_strand_id
1 'polypeptide(L)'
;MNLPPLRRCPAPVAASTLLASAALLGGCGGGSSYSPAPPPPVPTAVTITGKAVDGPLSGATACYDLNDNGACDPGEPTSAATGADGAFSLAVAPADVGKHRIVVQVPKSAVDADTGAAVGVEFKLQSPATGTTTAHSVFVSPLTTLVQGHVDASGASVAEATALVQAQAGLAVSPLADFTAASDAGSRQAALVARLVQATTLAQADALKAVAGQADLSGATASTADVARQVTTAVIGALATIAGKAAESSVAGTTGAALTTALADAAKAVVAQAGVTADEAKTAIGAAKLPADTSPTTAVPTGQLLALRYTDANNWYLRHLQNSAADNTPDANGLIRYASVHMLSQGSGYSSAGTTQAWANGGSYARRGDLHWNGSAWVACRLSDRSTATVRDAQGRATYNYCDGLEKGRTLRSAVDLAGLGLAGVFTNKIRSYPGGAGGMAYANWGPGDPASFGGASFPAGAKLFYQTNTVTETAIAYDVQDGAVVVGFGADVAAGGDARATPGVACAAATAATAAPFTTLDALIAGNPGKPCVFAKATSGSDASLDPNESWSTSTASLGVLRGAATPPAGTGNWYSTELRLRVAFAGAGSQATTYYSCLSRASNASARNCSPLGSGSYSIQTLGDARVMSFTGLPALMQQAGYSRVFVERGGKVHYGFQAPAGRSSNLLRLNLEAANAVLAALPGMPVIGPTTRWADLSAASQAALTTAKGVWTQQDGVGVGVLRVGDQGRYLLGSAGPAVNGGQTGHELGTLDFDANSKTFRALVESNSLGAWGNLRRSAAQQASETLTITATQLAISGGNTFTRLGNDTTGLTGLWALGSATEFNTQHFLFLPTGKVVMIDPLGDTEASHCGPPGGEYASYSFDKASGTLLVSGKLYDTNGCAGFFDIGTSANTSWSGTVQLSADGMSATVTSSGGSHTLYRIAP
;
A
#
# COMPACT_ATOMS: atom_id res chain seq x y z
N MET A 1 8.20 -54.60 -18.46
CA MET A 1 8.10 -54.16 -17.04
C MET A 1 7.25 -52.90 -17.06
N ASN A 2 5.95 -53.07 -17.26
CA ASN A 2 4.89 -53.22 -16.24
C ASN A 2 4.72 -51.96 -15.40
N LEU A 3 3.64 -51.18 -15.43
CA LEU A 3 2.38 -51.04 -16.21
C LEU A 3 1.72 -49.74 -15.62
N PRO A 4 0.61 -49.16 -16.12
CA PRO A 4 0.53 -47.75 -16.50
C PRO A 4 -0.69 -47.04 -15.79
N PRO A 5 -1.20 -45.87 -16.26
CA PRO A 5 -2.00 -44.88 -15.51
C PRO A 5 -3.53 -44.96 -15.73
N LEU A 6 -4.31 -44.05 -15.12
CA LEU A 6 -5.32 -43.14 -15.75
C LEU A 6 -6.54 -42.75 -14.87
N ARG A 7 -6.82 -41.43 -14.86
CA ARG A 7 -8.10 -40.71 -15.14
C ARG A 7 -9.28 -40.62 -14.14
N ARG A 8 -9.62 -39.33 -13.90
CA ARG A 8 -10.89 -38.57 -14.10
C ARG A 8 -12.09 -38.73 -13.13
N CYS A 9 -12.53 -37.54 -12.65
CA CYS A 9 -13.82 -37.01 -12.12
C CYS A 9 -15.13 -37.75 -12.56
N PRO A 10 -16.33 -37.54 -11.94
CA PRO A 10 -16.86 -36.25 -11.41
C PRO A 10 -17.86 -36.31 -10.21
N ALA A 11 -18.45 -35.14 -9.92
CA ALA A 11 -19.43 -34.76 -8.89
C ALA A 11 -20.81 -35.46 -8.97
N PRO A 12 -21.72 -35.23 -8.00
CA PRO A 12 -23.17 -35.38 -8.22
C PRO A 12 -24.00 -34.10 -7.98
N VAL A 13 -25.09 -34.03 -8.76
CA VAL A 13 -26.20 -33.07 -8.79
C VAL A 13 -27.40 -33.67 -8.04
N ALA A 14 -28.30 -32.78 -7.59
CA ALA A 14 -29.51 -32.99 -6.79
C ALA A 14 -30.73 -33.61 -7.53
N ALA A 15 -31.83 -33.77 -6.74
CA ALA A 15 -33.25 -34.11 -7.05
C ALA A 15 -33.66 -35.58 -6.85
N SER A 16 -34.87 -36.00 -6.44
CA SER A 16 -36.05 -35.47 -5.71
C SER A 16 -37.12 -36.58 -5.79
N THR A 17 -37.98 -36.75 -4.75
CA THR A 17 -39.37 -37.32 -4.76
C THR A 17 -39.57 -38.81 -5.17
N LEU A 18 -40.56 -39.64 -4.74
CA LEU A 18 -41.60 -39.76 -3.69
C LEU A 18 -42.30 -41.15 -3.94
N LEU A 19 -42.90 -41.75 -2.89
CA LEU A 19 -44.00 -42.75 -2.89
C LEU A 19 -43.81 -44.18 -3.47
N ALA A 20 -44.06 -45.22 -2.66
CA ALA A 20 -45.28 -46.05 -2.68
C ALA A 20 -45.12 -47.38 -1.91
N SER A 21 -46.25 -47.91 -1.47
CA SER A 21 -46.44 -48.81 -0.34
C SER A 21 -46.54 -50.31 -0.69
N ALA A 22 -46.21 -51.13 0.31
CA ALA A 22 -46.93 -52.31 0.82
C ALA A 22 -46.72 -53.73 0.23
N ALA A 23 -46.65 -54.65 1.21
CA ALA A 23 -47.12 -56.04 1.28
C ALA A 23 -46.24 -57.18 0.71
N LEU A 24 -46.10 -58.38 1.32
CA LEU A 24 -46.48 -58.99 2.60
C LEU A 24 -45.84 -60.42 2.67
N LEU A 25 -45.70 -60.96 3.89
CA LEU A 25 -45.61 -62.40 4.33
C LEU A 25 -44.28 -63.18 4.10
N GLY A 26 -43.78 -64.01 5.05
CA GLY A 26 -44.26 -64.36 6.38
C GLY A 26 -43.41 -65.43 7.13
N GLY A 27 -43.72 -65.59 8.43
CA GLY A 27 -43.45 -66.75 9.33
C GLY A 27 -42.03 -66.88 9.90
N CYS A 28 -41.74 -67.27 11.16
CA CYS A 28 -42.46 -67.73 12.36
C CYS A 28 -41.42 -67.57 13.52
N GLY A 29 -41.68 -67.01 14.70
CA GLY A 29 -42.36 -67.65 15.84
C GLY A 29 -41.42 -67.71 17.06
N GLY A 30 -41.91 -67.33 18.26
CA GLY A 30 -41.22 -67.55 19.54
C GLY A 30 -41.32 -66.35 20.50
N GLY A 31 -42.19 -66.45 21.52
CA GLY A 31 -42.56 -65.34 22.38
C GLY A 31 -41.65 -65.09 23.59
N SER A 32 -41.46 -63.80 23.88
CA SER A 32 -41.21 -63.25 25.22
C SER A 32 -41.76 -61.82 25.21
N SER A 33 -42.54 -61.48 26.22
CA SER A 33 -43.17 -60.16 26.39
C SER A 33 -42.11 -59.08 26.63
N TYR A 34 -41.64 -58.46 25.55
CA TYR A 34 -40.84 -57.24 25.57
C TYR A 34 -41.75 -56.08 25.17
N SER A 35 -42.18 -55.27 26.13
CA SER A 35 -42.69 -53.94 25.80
C SER A 35 -41.57 -53.19 25.09
N PRO A 36 -41.76 -52.67 23.87
CA PRO A 36 -40.81 -51.72 23.31
C PRO A 36 -40.75 -50.54 24.27
N ALA A 37 -39.55 -50.22 24.77
CA ALA A 37 -39.35 -48.96 25.47
C ALA A 37 -39.85 -47.83 24.53
N PRO A 38 -40.60 -46.84 25.04
CA PRO A 38 -41.02 -45.71 24.23
C PRO A 38 -39.79 -45.09 23.56
N PRO A 39 -39.87 -44.66 22.28
CA PRO A 39 -38.75 -43.98 21.64
C PRO A 39 -38.31 -42.83 22.55
N PRO A 40 -36.98 -42.66 22.79
CA PRO A 40 -36.52 -41.59 23.66
C PRO A 40 -37.10 -40.26 23.18
N PRO A 41 -37.62 -39.42 24.09
CA PRO A 41 -38.19 -38.13 23.70
C PRO A 41 -37.14 -37.34 22.90
N VAL A 42 -37.54 -36.80 21.75
CA VAL A 42 -36.68 -35.92 20.96
C VAL A 42 -36.26 -34.76 21.87
N PRO A 43 -34.95 -34.47 22.03
CA PRO A 43 -34.50 -33.37 22.89
C PRO A 43 -35.20 -32.07 22.49
N THR A 44 -35.96 -31.47 23.41
CA THR A 44 -36.66 -30.20 23.17
C THR A 44 -35.71 -28.99 23.23
N ALA A 45 -34.50 -29.18 23.75
CA ALA A 45 -33.44 -28.19 23.76
C ALA A 45 -32.07 -28.89 23.73
N VAL A 46 -31.09 -28.23 23.13
CA VAL A 46 -29.67 -28.56 23.17
C VAL A 46 -29.00 -27.59 24.16
N THR A 47 -28.21 -28.15 25.08
CA THR A 47 -27.46 -27.35 26.05
C THR A 47 -26.21 -26.79 25.40
N ILE A 48 -26.05 -25.47 25.44
CA ILE A 48 -24.81 -24.77 25.13
C ILE A 48 -24.21 -24.30 26.46
N THR A 49 -23.02 -24.77 26.79
CA THR A 49 -22.27 -24.27 27.96
C THR A 49 -21.28 -23.20 27.52
N GLY A 50 -20.80 -22.38 28.45
CA GLY A 50 -19.72 -21.47 28.12
C GLY A 50 -19.11 -20.79 29.32
N LYS A 51 -18.09 -19.95 29.05
CA LYS A 51 -17.48 -19.06 30.03
C LYS A 51 -17.43 -17.63 29.51
N ALA A 52 -17.74 -16.68 30.39
CA ALA A 52 -17.53 -15.25 30.16
C ALA A 52 -16.26 -14.78 30.88
N VAL A 53 -15.29 -14.26 30.11
CA VAL A 53 -13.94 -13.97 30.62
C VAL A 53 -13.40 -12.62 30.10
N ASP A 54 -13.12 -11.71 31.03
CA ASP A 54 -12.13 -10.62 30.94
C ASP A 54 -10.97 -10.96 31.90
N GLY A 55 -11.27 -11.12 33.19
CA GLY A 55 -11.08 -12.36 33.95
C GLY A 55 -12.39 -13.12 34.13
N PRO A 56 -12.44 -14.33 34.72
CA PRO A 56 -13.70 -15.04 34.94
C PRO A 56 -14.74 -14.13 35.61
N LEU A 57 -15.86 -13.88 34.90
CA LEU A 57 -16.87 -12.90 35.31
C LEU A 57 -17.99 -13.57 36.08
N SER A 58 -18.14 -13.25 37.36
CA SER A 58 -19.25 -13.71 38.20
C SER A 58 -20.39 -12.69 38.23
N GLY A 59 -21.63 -13.13 38.05
CA GLY A 59 -22.82 -12.26 38.10
C GLY A 59 -23.25 -11.63 36.76
N ALA A 60 -22.69 -12.07 35.63
CA ALA A 60 -23.10 -11.68 34.29
C ALA A 60 -24.22 -12.59 33.74
N THR A 61 -24.93 -12.15 32.70
CA THR A 61 -26.02 -12.94 32.08
C THR A 61 -25.73 -13.16 30.60
N ALA A 62 -25.77 -14.41 30.14
CA ALA A 62 -25.62 -14.76 28.72
C ALA A 62 -26.99 -14.93 28.06
N CYS A 63 -27.09 -14.60 26.77
CA CYS A 63 -28.26 -14.87 25.94
C CYS A 63 -27.86 -15.37 24.54
N TYR A 64 -28.75 -16.15 23.93
CA TYR A 64 -28.63 -16.60 22.54
C TYR A 64 -29.39 -15.64 21.63
N ASP A 65 -28.65 -14.84 20.85
CA ASP A 65 -29.17 -13.69 20.09
C ASP A 65 -29.84 -14.12 18.78
N LEU A 66 -31.11 -14.51 18.85
CA LEU A 66 -31.84 -15.17 17.76
C LEU A 66 -32.05 -14.28 16.54
N ASN A 67 -31.96 -12.96 16.71
CA ASN A 67 -32.17 -11.99 15.62
C ASN A 67 -30.88 -11.33 15.15
N ASP A 68 -29.74 -11.69 15.76
CA ASP A 68 -28.43 -11.16 15.43
C ASP A 68 -28.39 -9.63 15.46
N ASN A 69 -28.96 -9.01 16.50
CA ASN A 69 -28.93 -7.55 16.71
C ASN A 69 -27.90 -7.07 17.75
N GLY A 70 -27.29 -7.98 18.52
CA GLY A 70 -26.21 -7.72 19.47
C GLY A 70 -26.71 -7.29 20.86
N ALA A 71 -28.00 -7.51 21.14
CA ALA A 71 -28.63 -7.30 22.43
C ALA A 71 -29.14 -8.64 22.99
N CYS A 72 -29.55 -8.63 24.27
CA CYS A 72 -30.40 -9.69 24.79
C CYS A 72 -31.82 -9.16 24.81
N ASP A 73 -32.67 -9.70 23.95
CA ASP A 73 -34.05 -9.28 23.80
C ASP A 73 -35.01 -10.16 24.62
N PRO A 74 -36.17 -9.62 25.01
CA PRO A 74 -37.22 -10.44 25.62
C PRO A 74 -37.63 -11.60 24.71
N GLY A 75 -37.61 -12.83 25.25
CA GLY A 75 -37.99 -14.05 24.54
C GLY A 75 -36.82 -14.86 23.99
N GLU A 76 -35.59 -14.36 24.09
CA GLU A 76 -34.39 -15.11 23.76
C GLU A 76 -33.99 -16.07 24.89
N PRO A 77 -33.35 -17.22 24.60
CA PRO A 77 -32.78 -18.08 25.63
C PRO A 77 -31.75 -17.33 26.48
N THR A 78 -31.96 -17.25 27.79
CA THR A 78 -31.06 -16.56 28.74
C THR A 78 -30.55 -17.51 29.82
N SER A 79 -29.31 -17.30 30.27
CA SER A 79 -28.70 -18.08 31.35
C SER A 79 -29.09 -17.54 32.73
N ALA A 80 -28.86 -18.35 33.77
CA ALA A 80 -28.69 -17.80 35.12
C ALA A 80 -27.42 -16.91 35.19
N ALA A 81 -27.26 -16.18 36.29
CA ALA A 81 -26.05 -15.43 36.57
C ALA A 81 -24.81 -16.34 36.52
N THR A 82 -23.74 -15.89 35.86
CA THR A 82 -22.51 -16.65 35.69
C THR A 82 -21.85 -16.98 37.03
N GLY A 83 -21.22 -18.15 37.10
CA GLY A 83 -20.51 -18.63 38.29
C GLY A 83 -19.19 -17.90 38.56
N ALA A 84 -18.51 -18.28 39.66
CA ALA A 84 -17.21 -17.71 40.05
C ALA A 84 -16.09 -17.96 39.02
N ASP A 85 -16.22 -19.02 38.22
CA ASP A 85 -15.35 -19.37 37.09
C ASP A 85 -15.86 -18.82 35.75
N GLY A 86 -16.85 -17.93 35.78
CA GLY A 86 -17.49 -17.36 34.60
C GLY A 86 -18.44 -18.30 33.87
N ALA A 87 -18.69 -19.51 34.39
CA ALA A 87 -19.47 -20.52 33.69
C ALA A 87 -20.96 -20.13 33.57
N PHE A 88 -21.55 -20.44 32.41
CA PHE A 88 -22.98 -20.33 32.14
C PHE A 88 -23.49 -21.51 31.31
N SER A 89 -24.81 -21.65 31.25
CA SER A 89 -25.50 -22.66 30.44
C SER A 89 -26.77 -22.07 29.84
N LEU A 90 -27.01 -22.37 28.56
CA LEU A 90 -28.16 -21.96 27.77
C LEU A 90 -28.87 -23.21 27.23
N ALA A 91 -30.20 -23.20 27.25
CA ALA A 91 -31.02 -24.21 26.60
C ALA A 91 -31.56 -23.62 25.29
N VAL A 92 -31.05 -24.10 24.15
CA VAL A 92 -31.37 -23.57 22.82
C VAL A 92 -32.15 -24.60 22.02
N ALA A 93 -33.12 -24.17 21.22
CA ALA A 93 -33.87 -25.09 20.37
C ALA A 93 -32.94 -25.77 19.35
N PRO A 94 -33.07 -27.09 19.07
CA PRO A 94 -32.19 -27.81 18.14
C PRO A 94 -32.08 -27.17 16.75
N ALA A 95 -33.13 -26.48 16.30
CA ALA A 95 -33.17 -25.80 15.01
C ALA A 95 -32.25 -24.57 14.96
N ASP A 96 -31.92 -23.96 16.10
CA ASP A 96 -31.20 -22.67 16.15
C ASP A 96 -29.73 -22.83 16.56
N VAL A 97 -29.35 -23.99 17.12
CA VAL A 97 -28.00 -24.27 17.63
C VAL A 97 -26.93 -24.00 16.58
N GLY A 98 -25.95 -23.18 16.95
CA GLY A 98 -24.78 -22.86 16.14
C GLY A 98 -25.02 -21.85 15.03
N LYS A 99 -26.24 -21.29 14.89
CA LYS A 99 -26.58 -20.30 13.85
C LYS A 99 -26.37 -18.86 14.29
N HIS A 100 -26.55 -18.60 15.58
CA HIS A 100 -26.54 -17.26 16.14
C HIS A 100 -25.39 -17.06 17.13
N ARG A 101 -25.04 -15.78 17.33
CA ARG A 101 -24.05 -15.37 18.32
C ARG A 101 -24.59 -15.48 19.74
N ILE A 102 -23.67 -15.43 20.70
CA ILE A 102 -23.98 -15.31 22.13
C ILE A 102 -23.55 -13.94 22.61
N VAL A 103 -24.45 -13.26 23.34
CA VAL A 103 -24.19 -11.97 23.97
C VAL A 103 -24.19 -12.16 25.48
N VAL A 104 -23.18 -11.61 26.15
CA VAL A 104 -23.07 -11.59 27.62
C VAL A 104 -23.21 -10.15 28.09
N GLN A 105 -24.25 -9.89 28.89
CA GLN A 105 -24.43 -8.62 29.58
C GLN A 105 -23.70 -8.66 30.93
N VAL A 106 -22.74 -7.76 31.08
CA VAL A 106 -21.91 -7.65 32.29
C VAL A 106 -22.36 -6.40 33.06
N PRO A 107 -23.12 -6.55 34.15
CA PRO A 107 -23.54 -5.41 34.96
C PRO A 107 -22.35 -4.84 35.74
N LYS A 108 -22.45 -3.57 36.16
CA LYS A 108 -21.42 -2.92 37.01
C LYS A 108 -21.07 -3.67 38.30
N SER A 109 -21.99 -4.52 38.79
CA SER A 109 -21.84 -5.34 40.00
C SER A 109 -21.19 -6.70 39.75
N ALA A 110 -20.98 -7.10 38.50
CA ALA A 110 -20.27 -8.34 38.19
C ALA A 110 -18.84 -8.27 38.73
N VAL A 111 -18.32 -9.39 39.23
CA VAL A 111 -16.99 -9.48 39.83
C VAL A 111 -16.03 -10.15 38.85
N ASP A 112 -14.91 -9.51 38.58
CA ASP A 112 -13.79 -10.10 37.84
C ASP A 112 -12.89 -10.86 38.83
N ALA A 113 -12.81 -12.19 38.68
CA ALA A 113 -12.08 -13.05 39.60
C ALA A 113 -10.57 -12.77 39.68
N ASP A 114 -9.95 -12.19 38.65
CA ASP A 114 -8.52 -11.91 38.63
C ASP A 114 -8.17 -10.62 39.39
N THR A 115 -9.11 -9.68 39.48
CA THR A 115 -8.97 -8.44 40.28
C THR A 115 -9.59 -8.57 41.68
N GLY A 116 -10.55 -9.49 41.85
CA GLY A 116 -11.35 -9.64 43.07
C GLY A 116 -12.34 -8.49 43.30
N ALA A 117 -12.55 -7.62 42.31
CA ALA A 117 -13.37 -6.42 42.42
C ALA A 117 -14.55 -6.43 41.44
N ALA A 118 -15.56 -5.61 41.73
CA ALA A 118 -16.64 -5.35 40.79
C ALA A 118 -16.11 -4.57 39.57
N VAL A 119 -16.61 -4.89 38.37
CA VAL A 119 -16.15 -4.26 37.12
C VAL A 119 -16.44 -2.75 37.05
N GLY A 120 -17.43 -2.26 37.81
CA GLY A 120 -17.70 -0.82 38.02
C GLY A 120 -18.38 -0.11 36.85
N VAL A 121 -18.17 -0.56 35.62
CA VAL A 121 -18.83 -0.07 34.40
C VAL A 121 -19.53 -1.24 33.73
N GLU A 122 -20.77 -1.04 33.29
CA GLU A 122 -21.48 -2.07 32.52
C GLU A 122 -20.93 -2.16 31.10
N PHE A 123 -20.83 -3.38 30.57
CA PHE A 123 -20.42 -3.62 29.19
C PHE A 123 -21.02 -4.92 28.67
N LYS A 124 -20.78 -5.19 27.38
CA LYS A 124 -21.22 -6.40 26.71
C LYS A 124 -20.03 -7.12 26.11
N LEU A 125 -20.05 -8.45 26.19
CA LEU A 125 -19.14 -9.32 25.44
C LEU A 125 -19.95 -10.15 24.46
N GLN A 126 -19.32 -10.59 23.39
CA GLN A 126 -19.96 -11.39 22.34
C GLN A 126 -19.05 -12.52 21.88
N SER A 127 -19.65 -13.61 21.42
CA SER A 127 -18.94 -14.68 20.73
C SER A 127 -19.69 -15.08 19.47
N PRO A 128 -19.00 -15.22 18.32
CA PRO A 128 -19.64 -15.51 17.06
C PRO A 128 -20.30 -16.89 17.05
N ALA A 129 -21.22 -17.08 16.09
CA ALA A 129 -21.79 -18.39 15.82
C ALA A 129 -20.68 -19.39 15.42
N THR A 130 -20.55 -20.49 16.17
CA THR A 130 -19.50 -21.50 15.97
C THR A 130 -19.95 -22.67 15.08
N GLY A 131 -21.16 -22.62 14.52
CA GLY A 131 -21.62 -23.54 13.46
C GLY A 131 -21.84 -24.99 13.88
N THR A 132 -21.86 -25.31 15.18
CA THR A 132 -22.08 -26.67 15.65
C THR A 132 -23.57 -26.93 15.95
N THR A 133 -24.09 -28.09 15.56
CA THR A 133 -25.51 -28.45 15.74
C THR A 133 -25.76 -29.34 16.96
N THR A 134 -24.75 -29.55 17.79
CA THR A 134 -24.79 -30.39 18.99
C THR A 134 -24.43 -29.59 20.23
N ALA A 135 -24.59 -30.19 21.42
CA ALA A 135 -24.10 -29.60 22.65
C ALA A 135 -22.60 -29.32 22.53
N HIS A 136 -22.19 -28.11 22.90
CA HIS A 136 -20.82 -27.63 22.79
C HIS A 136 -20.55 -26.54 23.82
N SER A 137 -19.27 -26.23 24.01
CA SER A 137 -18.83 -25.13 24.85
C SER A 137 -18.44 -23.92 24.00
N VAL A 138 -18.84 -22.73 24.43
CA VAL A 138 -18.42 -21.46 23.83
C VAL A 138 -17.57 -20.64 24.80
N PHE A 139 -16.64 -19.87 24.24
CA PHE A 139 -15.84 -18.92 25.00
C PHE A 139 -16.25 -17.50 24.62
N VAL A 140 -16.51 -16.66 25.62
CA VAL A 140 -16.94 -15.28 25.43
C VAL A 140 -15.93 -14.36 26.11
N SER A 141 -15.21 -13.56 25.33
CA SER A 141 -14.17 -12.65 25.80
C SER A 141 -14.12 -11.35 25.01
N PRO A 142 -13.32 -10.35 25.46
CA PRO A 142 -13.05 -9.16 24.66
C PRO A 142 -12.51 -9.49 23.26
N LEU A 143 -11.70 -10.55 23.12
CA LEU A 143 -11.17 -10.97 21.82
C LEU A 143 -12.25 -11.56 20.90
N THR A 144 -13.14 -12.42 21.41
CA THR A 144 -14.27 -12.95 20.61
C THR A 144 -15.25 -11.83 20.23
N THR A 145 -15.36 -10.79 21.06
CA THR A 145 -16.17 -9.60 20.77
C THR A 145 -15.61 -8.83 19.59
N LEU A 146 -14.27 -8.70 19.47
CA LEU A 146 -13.65 -8.10 18.29
C LEU A 146 -13.83 -8.96 17.03
N VAL A 147 -13.81 -10.29 17.17
CA VAL A 147 -14.10 -11.20 16.04
C VAL A 147 -15.51 -10.95 15.52
N GLN A 148 -16.53 -10.96 16.39
CA GLN A 148 -17.91 -10.68 15.99
C GLN A 148 -18.06 -9.25 15.44
N GLY A 149 -17.43 -8.27 16.09
CA GLY A 149 -17.46 -6.89 15.61
C GLY A 149 -16.87 -6.70 14.21
N HIS A 150 -15.83 -7.47 13.86
CA HIS A 150 -15.27 -7.46 12.51
C HIS A 150 -16.22 -8.10 11.49
N VAL A 151 -16.92 -9.18 11.87
CA VAL A 151 -17.98 -9.80 11.05
C VAL A 151 -19.07 -8.76 10.75
N ASP A 152 -19.58 -8.09 11.78
CA ASP A 152 -20.65 -7.10 11.64
C ASP A 152 -20.22 -5.90 10.79
N ALA A 153 -18.99 -5.40 10.99
CA ALA A 153 -18.49 -4.21 10.32
C ALA A 153 -18.16 -4.45 8.84
N SER A 154 -17.73 -5.66 8.46
CA SER A 154 -17.14 -5.93 7.14
C SER A 154 -17.85 -7.01 6.33
N GLY A 155 -18.76 -7.77 6.94
CA GLY A 155 -19.34 -8.98 6.36
C GLY A 155 -18.29 -10.10 6.14
N ALA A 156 -17.20 -10.10 6.90
CA ALA A 156 -16.22 -11.18 6.90
C ALA A 156 -16.84 -12.47 7.48
N SER A 157 -16.36 -13.62 7.05
CA SER A 157 -16.65 -14.88 7.73
C SER A 157 -15.99 -14.91 9.11
N VAL A 158 -16.54 -15.73 10.01
CA VAL A 158 -15.97 -15.93 11.36
C VAL A 158 -14.51 -16.40 11.28
N ALA A 159 -14.17 -17.24 10.29
CA ALA A 159 -12.80 -17.71 10.08
C ALA A 159 -11.84 -16.59 9.67
N GLU A 160 -12.22 -15.75 8.70
CA GLU A 160 -11.43 -14.58 8.29
C GLU A 160 -11.24 -13.60 9.45
N ALA A 161 -12.32 -13.30 10.19
CA ALA A 161 -12.29 -12.41 11.33
C ALA A 161 -11.41 -12.96 12.47
N THR A 162 -11.48 -14.26 12.74
CA THR A 162 -10.64 -14.95 13.74
C THR A 162 -9.16 -14.83 13.37
N ALA A 163 -8.82 -15.12 12.11
CA ALA A 163 -7.44 -15.05 11.62
C ALA A 163 -6.88 -13.62 11.72
N LEU A 164 -7.69 -12.62 11.34
CA LEU A 164 -7.30 -11.21 11.45
C LEU A 164 -7.03 -10.82 12.90
N VAL A 165 -7.98 -11.06 13.82
CA VAL A 165 -7.82 -10.70 15.24
C VAL A 165 -6.63 -11.42 15.85
N GLN A 166 -6.46 -12.72 15.57
CA GLN A 166 -5.34 -13.50 16.08
C GLN A 166 -3.98 -12.93 15.63
N ALA A 167 -3.84 -12.63 14.34
CA ALA A 167 -2.61 -12.09 13.77
C ALA A 167 -2.31 -10.67 14.28
N GLN A 168 -3.32 -9.79 14.29
CA GLN A 168 -3.21 -8.40 14.75
C GLN A 168 -2.83 -8.30 16.22
N ALA A 169 -3.40 -9.17 17.06
CA ALA A 169 -3.15 -9.22 18.49
C ALA A 169 -1.88 -10.01 18.85
N GLY A 170 -1.19 -10.60 17.86
CA GLY A 170 0.05 -11.36 18.08
C GLY A 170 -0.14 -12.61 18.93
N LEU A 171 -1.25 -13.31 18.78
CA LEU A 171 -1.65 -14.42 19.66
C LEU A 171 -1.17 -15.78 19.13
N ALA A 172 -0.56 -16.57 20.01
CA ALA A 172 -0.17 -17.96 19.73
C ALA A 172 -1.37 -18.94 19.76
N VAL A 173 -2.47 -18.56 20.41
CA VAL A 173 -3.71 -19.33 20.53
C VAL A 173 -4.85 -18.61 19.81
N SER A 174 -5.87 -19.36 19.38
CA SER A 174 -7.05 -18.76 18.77
C SER A 174 -7.76 -17.83 19.74
N PRO A 175 -8.25 -16.66 19.30
CA PRO A 175 -9.08 -15.78 20.14
C PRO A 175 -10.42 -16.43 20.54
N LEU A 176 -10.85 -17.50 19.85
CA LEU A 176 -12.05 -18.27 20.17
C LEU A 176 -11.79 -19.41 21.17
N ALA A 177 -10.53 -19.72 21.49
CA ALA A 177 -10.19 -20.78 22.44
C ALA A 177 -10.28 -20.28 23.89
N ASP A 178 -10.61 -21.18 24.82
CA ASP A 178 -10.52 -20.91 26.26
C ASP A 178 -9.03 -20.83 26.68
N PHE A 179 -8.45 -19.64 26.57
CA PHE A 179 -7.07 -19.36 26.99
C PHE A 179 -6.92 -19.29 28.52
N THR A 180 -7.97 -19.52 29.31
CA THR A 180 -7.87 -19.66 30.77
C THR A 180 -7.69 -21.12 31.20
N ALA A 181 -7.95 -22.07 30.31
CA ALA A 181 -7.82 -23.50 30.60
C ALA A 181 -6.36 -23.96 30.73
N ALA A 182 -5.42 -23.23 30.12
CA ALA A 182 -3.99 -23.53 30.14
C ALA A 182 -3.17 -22.38 30.74
N SER A 183 -2.04 -22.71 31.35
CA SER A 183 -1.12 -21.76 31.98
C SER A 183 0.21 -21.65 31.23
N ASP A 184 0.23 -21.93 29.93
CA ASP A 184 1.41 -21.68 29.09
C ASP A 184 1.58 -20.18 28.79
N ALA A 185 2.73 -19.81 28.20
CA ALA A 185 3.05 -18.42 27.91
C ALA A 185 2.08 -17.77 26.91
N GLY A 186 1.63 -18.52 25.90
CA GLY A 186 0.71 -18.02 24.89
C GLY A 186 -0.68 -17.74 25.47
N SER A 187 -1.18 -18.64 26.30
CA SER A 187 -2.46 -18.48 27.01
C SER A 187 -2.46 -17.29 27.96
N ARG A 188 -1.38 -17.08 28.74
CA ARG A 188 -1.23 -15.89 29.60
C ARG A 188 -1.18 -14.59 28.80
N GLN A 189 -0.47 -14.59 27.67
CA GLN A 189 -0.41 -13.42 26.80
C GLN A 189 -1.80 -13.09 26.23
N ALA A 190 -2.54 -14.10 25.77
CA ALA A 190 -3.90 -13.91 25.25
C ALA A 190 -4.84 -13.32 26.31
N ALA A 191 -4.78 -13.81 27.56
CA ALA A 191 -5.56 -13.25 28.66
C ALA A 191 -5.20 -11.77 28.93
N LEU A 192 -3.92 -11.43 28.97
CA LEU A 192 -3.49 -10.06 29.21
C LEU A 192 -3.89 -9.10 28.08
N VAL A 193 -3.77 -9.55 26.82
CA VAL A 193 -4.22 -8.78 25.65
C VAL A 193 -5.73 -8.62 25.67
N ALA A 194 -6.51 -9.65 26.00
CA ALA A 194 -7.97 -9.55 26.12
C ALA A 194 -8.38 -8.46 27.13
N ARG A 195 -7.73 -8.41 28.30
CA ARG A 195 -7.98 -7.37 29.30
C ARG A 195 -7.65 -5.97 28.82
N LEU A 196 -6.51 -5.82 28.14
CA LEU A 196 -6.15 -4.52 27.58
C LEU A 196 -7.06 -4.12 26.42
N VAL A 197 -7.59 -5.07 25.64
CA VAL A 197 -8.66 -4.82 24.66
C VAL A 197 -9.90 -4.26 25.35
N GLN A 198 -10.35 -4.85 26.46
CA GLN A 198 -11.51 -4.36 27.20
C GLN A 198 -11.26 -2.96 27.78
N ALA A 199 -10.13 -2.76 28.46
CA ALA A 199 -9.76 -1.45 29.00
C ALA A 199 -9.67 -0.37 27.91
N THR A 200 -9.11 -0.71 26.74
CA THR A 200 -9.04 0.19 25.57
C THR A 200 -10.43 0.49 25.00
N THR A 201 -11.30 -0.52 24.94
CA THR A 201 -12.70 -0.35 24.50
C THR A 201 -13.44 0.65 25.38
N LEU A 202 -13.32 0.51 26.71
CA LEU A 202 -13.92 1.46 27.66
C LEU A 202 -13.33 2.87 27.55
N ALA A 203 -12.01 2.99 27.44
CA ALA A 203 -11.34 4.29 27.30
C ALA A 203 -11.73 5.00 25.99
N GLN A 204 -11.81 4.28 24.88
CA GLN A 204 -12.24 4.83 23.59
C GLN A 204 -13.73 5.19 23.60
N ALA A 205 -14.58 4.38 24.25
CA ALA A 205 -16.00 4.69 24.42
C ALA A 205 -16.20 5.97 25.25
N ASP A 206 -15.44 6.15 26.33
CA ASP A 206 -15.47 7.39 27.13
C ASP A 206 -15.03 8.60 26.30
N ALA A 207 -13.99 8.46 25.49
CA ALA A 207 -13.52 9.52 24.58
C ALA A 207 -14.56 9.91 23.51
N LEU A 208 -15.42 8.97 23.10
CA LEU A 208 -16.45 9.20 22.07
C LEU A 208 -17.86 9.42 22.61
N LYS A 209 -18.09 9.35 23.92
CA LYS A 209 -19.45 9.40 24.51
C LYS A 209 -20.27 10.62 24.09
N ALA A 210 -19.60 11.76 23.88
CA ALA A 210 -20.23 13.02 23.47
C ALA A 210 -20.68 13.03 22.01
N VAL A 211 -20.21 12.09 21.17
CA VAL A 211 -20.63 11.97 19.77
C VAL A 211 -22.09 11.53 19.65
N ALA A 212 -22.55 10.66 20.55
CA ALA A 212 -23.95 10.24 20.57
C ALA A 212 -24.88 11.44 20.78
N GLY A 213 -25.90 11.58 19.94
CA GLY A 213 -26.81 12.72 19.95
C GLY A 213 -26.35 13.92 19.11
N GLN A 214 -25.11 13.95 18.61
CA GLN A 214 -24.65 15.00 17.70
C GLN A 214 -25.06 14.72 16.25
N ALA A 215 -25.16 15.78 15.44
CA ALA A 215 -25.29 15.64 14.00
C ALA A 215 -23.99 15.09 13.39
N ASP A 216 -24.12 14.07 12.55
CA ASP A 216 -23.02 13.48 11.79
C ASP A 216 -22.90 14.10 10.39
N LEU A 217 -21.94 13.59 9.59
CA LEU A 217 -21.67 14.09 8.24
C LEU A 217 -22.88 14.02 7.29
N SER A 218 -23.80 13.08 7.49
CA SER A 218 -25.02 12.94 6.69
C SER A 218 -26.12 13.95 7.07
N GLY A 219 -25.93 14.65 8.19
CA GLY A 219 -26.95 15.50 8.83
C GLY A 219 -27.89 14.75 9.78
N ALA A 220 -27.77 13.42 9.87
CA ALA A 220 -28.51 12.60 10.84
C ALA A 220 -27.88 12.65 12.23
N THR A 221 -28.63 12.23 13.25
CA THR A 221 -28.11 12.09 14.62
C THR A 221 -27.32 10.80 14.76
N ALA A 222 -26.12 10.85 15.35
CA ALA A 222 -25.34 9.67 15.71
C ALA A 222 -25.97 8.93 16.90
N SER A 223 -26.27 7.64 16.74
CA SER A 223 -26.83 6.80 17.80
C SER A 223 -25.73 6.21 18.70
N THR A 224 -26.10 5.71 19.88
CA THR A 224 -25.17 4.97 20.76
C THR A 224 -24.65 3.69 20.10
N ALA A 225 -25.47 3.03 19.27
CA ALA A 225 -25.07 1.87 18.48
C ALA A 225 -24.03 2.23 17.40
N ASP A 226 -24.17 3.41 16.77
CA ASP A 226 -23.17 3.90 15.82
C ASP A 226 -21.82 4.13 16.49
N VAL A 227 -21.84 4.77 17.67
CA VAL A 227 -20.62 5.01 18.46
C VAL A 227 -19.99 3.68 18.89
N ALA A 228 -20.78 2.71 19.36
CA ALA A 228 -20.27 1.40 19.74
C ALA A 228 -19.57 0.68 18.57
N ARG A 229 -20.17 0.67 17.37
CA ARG A 229 -19.55 0.09 16.16
C ARG A 229 -18.24 0.79 15.80
N GLN A 230 -18.19 2.11 15.95
CA GLN A 230 -16.99 2.90 15.69
C GLN A 230 -15.88 2.61 16.72
N VAL A 231 -16.23 2.44 18.00
CA VAL A 231 -15.28 2.01 19.05
C VAL A 231 -14.69 0.65 18.70
N THR A 232 -15.50 -0.34 18.35
CA THR A 232 -15.01 -1.68 17.98
C THR A 232 -14.07 -1.63 16.79
N THR A 233 -14.40 -0.84 15.76
CA THR A 233 -13.54 -0.65 14.58
C THR A 233 -12.20 -0.01 14.94
N ALA A 234 -12.20 1.00 15.83
CA ALA A 234 -10.98 1.64 16.32
C ALA A 234 -10.10 0.67 17.13
N VAL A 235 -10.69 -0.15 17.99
CA VAL A 235 -9.97 -1.13 18.81
C VAL A 235 -9.34 -2.23 17.95
N ILE A 236 -10.05 -2.72 16.91
CA ILE A 236 -9.47 -3.65 15.92
C ILE A 236 -8.23 -3.04 15.27
N GLY A 237 -8.31 -1.79 14.79
CA GLY A 237 -7.17 -1.10 14.18
C GLY A 237 -5.99 -0.81 15.13
N ALA A 238 -6.25 -0.84 16.45
CA ALA A 238 -5.25 -0.62 17.50
C ALA A 238 -4.64 -1.92 18.05
N LEU A 239 -5.07 -3.11 17.61
CA LEU A 239 -4.68 -4.40 18.19
C LEU A 239 -3.16 -4.63 18.25
N ALA A 240 -2.41 -4.24 17.22
CA ALA A 240 -0.95 -4.35 17.26
C ALA A 240 -0.31 -3.44 18.33
N THR A 241 -0.86 -2.24 18.54
CA THR A 241 -0.45 -1.32 19.61
C THR A 241 -0.82 -1.87 20.98
N ILE A 242 -2.01 -2.46 21.11
CA ILE A 242 -2.47 -3.15 22.33
C ILE A 242 -1.51 -4.30 22.67
N ALA A 243 -1.21 -5.18 21.71
CA ALA A 243 -0.29 -6.29 21.91
C ALA A 243 1.11 -5.80 22.33
N GLY A 244 1.62 -4.76 21.66
CA GLY A 244 2.88 -4.13 22.01
C GLY A 244 2.89 -3.52 23.42
N LYS A 245 1.78 -2.92 23.87
CA LYS A 245 1.64 -2.38 25.23
C LYS A 245 1.47 -3.46 26.29
N ALA A 246 0.74 -4.53 25.99
CA ALA A 246 0.58 -5.66 26.89
C ALA A 246 1.92 -6.36 27.19
N ALA A 247 2.86 -6.32 26.25
CA ALA A 247 4.19 -6.92 26.40
C ALA A 247 5.18 -6.05 27.22
N GLU A 248 4.87 -4.78 27.49
CA GLU A 248 5.73 -3.91 28.29
C GLU A 248 5.74 -4.36 29.76
N SER A 249 6.88 -4.28 30.43
CA SER A 249 7.05 -4.76 31.82
C SER A 249 6.14 -4.05 32.82
N SER A 250 5.72 -2.82 32.53
CA SER A 250 4.72 -2.05 33.30
C SER A 250 3.35 -2.72 33.35
N VAL A 251 3.03 -3.56 32.36
CA VAL A 251 1.77 -4.31 32.27
C VAL A 251 2.02 -5.80 32.52
N ALA A 252 2.92 -6.43 31.76
CA ALA A 252 3.19 -7.88 31.84
C ALA A 252 3.76 -8.33 33.20
N GLY A 253 4.44 -7.43 33.93
CA GLY A 253 4.99 -7.71 35.26
C GLY A 253 4.05 -7.42 36.42
N THR A 254 2.83 -6.92 36.15
CA THR A 254 1.91 -6.40 37.18
C THR A 254 0.76 -7.38 37.43
N THR A 255 0.34 -7.54 38.69
CA THR A 255 -0.74 -8.46 39.10
C THR A 255 -1.66 -7.84 40.16
N GLY A 256 -2.78 -8.51 40.44
CA GLY A 256 -3.75 -8.10 41.46
C GLY A 256 -4.37 -6.73 41.20
N ALA A 257 -4.71 -5.99 42.27
CA ALA A 257 -5.36 -4.68 42.15
C ALA A 257 -4.53 -3.61 41.40
N ALA A 258 -3.19 -3.72 41.43
CA ALA A 258 -2.31 -2.80 40.70
C ALA A 258 -2.42 -2.97 39.18
N LEU A 259 -2.81 -4.16 38.71
CA LEU A 259 -2.99 -4.44 37.29
C LEU A 259 -4.13 -3.60 36.69
N THR A 260 -5.20 -3.34 37.43
CA THR A 260 -6.32 -2.51 36.96
C THR A 260 -5.86 -1.09 36.58
N THR A 261 -5.03 -0.46 37.43
CA THR A 261 -4.46 0.86 37.15
C THR A 261 -3.51 0.81 35.95
N ALA A 262 -2.64 -0.20 35.90
CA ALA A 262 -1.69 -0.37 34.80
C ALA A 262 -2.41 -0.55 33.44
N LEU A 263 -3.50 -1.34 33.40
CA LEU A 263 -4.33 -1.53 32.21
C LEU A 263 -5.05 -0.24 31.81
N ALA A 264 -5.59 0.52 32.77
CA ALA A 264 -6.26 1.78 32.48
C ALA A 264 -5.30 2.84 31.90
N ASP A 265 -4.09 2.94 32.44
CA ASP A 265 -3.07 3.87 31.93
C ASP A 265 -2.53 3.42 30.57
N ALA A 266 -2.30 2.12 30.39
CA ALA A 266 -1.93 1.55 29.10
C ALA A 266 -3.03 1.79 28.05
N ALA A 267 -4.30 1.59 28.39
CA ALA A 267 -5.44 1.84 27.51
C ALA A 267 -5.52 3.30 27.05
N LYS A 268 -5.32 4.27 27.96
CA LYS A 268 -5.25 5.70 27.60
C LYS A 268 -4.10 5.98 26.64
N ALA A 269 -2.93 5.39 26.87
CA ALA A 269 -1.79 5.52 25.98
C ALA A 269 -2.06 4.90 24.59
N VAL A 270 -2.74 3.75 24.53
CA VAL A 270 -3.18 3.14 23.27
C VAL A 270 -4.17 4.06 22.55
N VAL A 271 -5.21 4.58 23.22
CA VAL A 271 -6.20 5.48 22.62
C VAL A 271 -5.53 6.76 22.11
N ALA A 272 -4.58 7.32 22.86
CA ALA A 272 -3.83 8.50 22.42
C ALA A 272 -2.96 8.22 21.17
N GLN A 273 -2.43 7.00 21.03
CA GLN A 273 -1.55 6.62 19.93
C GLN A 273 -2.31 6.12 18.67
N ALA A 274 -3.38 5.36 18.85
CA ALA A 274 -4.03 4.58 17.79
C ALA A 274 -5.56 4.60 17.86
N GLY A 275 -6.14 5.36 18.80
CA GLY A 275 -7.58 5.57 18.88
C GLY A 275 -8.10 6.51 17.79
N VAL A 276 -9.41 6.76 17.81
CA VAL A 276 -10.08 7.70 16.90
C VAL A 276 -10.59 8.91 17.65
N THR A 277 -10.54 10.08 17.01
CA THR A 277 -11.09 11.32 17.55
C THR A 277 -12.61 11.40 17.36
N ALA A 278 -13.26 12.31 18.09
CA ALA A 278 -14.70 12.55 17.95
C ALA A 278 -15.09 13.02 16.53
N ASP A 279 -14.25 13.83 15.88
CA ASP A 279 -14.51 14.32 14.52
C ASP A 279 -14.34 13.23 13.46
N GLU A 280 -13.31 12.39 13.59
CA GLU A 280 -13.15 11.21 12.74
C GLU A 280 -14.31 10.23 12.92
N ALA A 281 -14.75 9.99 14.15
CA ALA A 281 -15.87 9.12 14.47
C ALA A 281 -17.18 9.63 13.84
N LYS A 282 -17.54 10.91 14.04
CA LYS A 282 -18.72 11.53 13.39
C LYS A 282 -18.68 11.41 11.87
N THR A 283 -17.50 11.59 11.30
CA THR A 283 -17.29 11.50 9.86
C THR A 283 -17.54 10.08 9.37
N ALA A 284 -16.93 9.08 10.01
CA ALA A 284 -17.09 7.67 9.65
C ALA A 284 -18.56 7.21 9.79
N ILE A 285 -19.22 7.58 10.90
CA ILE A 285 -20.63 7.28 11.16
C ILE A 285 -21.52 7.88 10.07
N GLY A 286 -21.35 9.17 9.77
CA GLY A 286 -22.16 9.84 8.76
C GLY A 286 -21.90 9.30 7.35
N ALA A 287 -20.66 8.99 7.00
CA ALA A 287 -20.32 8.37 5.71
C ALA A 287 -21.01 7.02 5.50
N ALA A 288 -21.12 6.20 6.56
CA ALA A 288 -21.82 4.92 6.52
C ALA A 288 -23.35 5.04 6.36
N LYS A 289 -23.93 6.21 6.68
CA LYS A 289 -25.37 6.51 6.49
C LYS A 289 -25.71 7.11 5.13
N LEU A 290 -24.71 7.54 4.37
CA LEU A 290 -24.92 8.04 3.02
C LEU A 290 -25.44 6.92 2.10
N PRO A 291 -26.16 7.25 1.02
CA PRO A 291 -26.67 6.26 0.09
C PRO A 291 -25.55 5.38 -0.47
N ALA A 292 -25.72 4.05 -0.34
CA ALA A 292 -24.79 3.07 -0.88
C ALA A 292 -24.62 3.26 -2.39
N ASP A 293 -23.39 3.13 -2.88
CA ASP A 293 -23.14 3.12 -4.31
C ASP A 293 -23.44 1.75 -4.90
N THR A 294 -24.65 1.63 -5.45
CA THR A 294 -25.17 0.44 -6.14
C THR A 294 -25.10 0.58 -7.66
N SER A 295 -24.33 1.57 -8.17
CA SER A 295 -24.22 1.80 -9.61
C SER A 295 -23.81 0.50 -10.31
N PRO A 296 -24.62 -0.01 -11.26
CA PRO A 296 -24.34 -1.29 -11.91
C PRO A 296 -23.04 -1.19 -12.69
N THR A 297 -22.28 -2.28 -12.70
CA THR A 297 -21.12 -2.39 -13.59
C THR A 297 -21.60 -2.44 -15.03
N THR A 298 -21.41 -1.32 -15.73
CA THR A 298 -21.68 -1.21 -17.16
C THR A 298 -20.34 -1.25 -17.89
N ALA A 299 -20.32 -1.83 -19.10
CA ALA A 299 -19.13 -1.94 -19.94
C ALA A 299 -18.77 -0.58 -20.58
N VAL A 300 -18.54 0.43 -19.75
CA VAL A 300 -18.11 1.78 -20.12
C VAL A 300 -16.86 2.14 -19.33
N PRO A 301 -15.98 3.01 -19.86
CA PRO A 301 -14.84 3.47 -19.09
C PRO A 301 -15.26 4.24 -17.84
N THR A 302 -14.59 3.98 -16.71
CA THR A 302 -14.77 4.73 -15.47
C THR A 302 -13.43 5.11 -14.86
N GLY A 303 -13.45 5.98 -13.86
CA GLY A 303 -12.25 6.42 -13.17
C GLY A 303 -12.59 7.09 -11.84
N GLN A 304 -11.57 7.26 -11.00
CA GLN A 304 -11.70 7.84 -9.68
C GLN A 304 -10.48 8.71 -9.39
N LEU A 305 -10.65 10.01 -9.13
CA LEU A 305 -9.58 10.88 -8.65
C LEU A 305 -9.52 10.83 -7.13
N LEU A 306 -8.35 10.43 -6.60
CA LEU A 306 -8.13 10.18 -5.17
C LEU A 306 -7.34 11.31 -4.52
N ALA A 307 -6.46 11.96 -5.28
CA ALA A 307 -5.58 13.00 -4.75
C ALA A 307 -5.20 13.98 -5.87
N LEU A 308 -5.10 15.27 -5.54
CA LEU A 308 -4.73 16.36 -6.45
C LEU A 308 -4.02 17.46 -5.67
N ARG A 309 -2.83 17.86 -6.10
CA ARG A 309 -2.17 19.09 -5.67
C ARG A 309 -1.86 19.87 -6.93
N TYR A 310 -2.30 21.12 -6.97
CA TYR A 310 -2.06 21.99 -8.10
C TYR A 310 -1.43 23.29 -7.61
N THR A 311 -0.22 23.58 -8.09
CA THR A 311 0.43 24.87 -7.88
C THR A 311 0.29 25.71 -9.15
N ASP A 312 0.63 25.12 -10.29
CA ASP A 312 0.50 25.72 -11.63
C ASP A 312 0.51 24.62 -12.70
N ALA A 313 0.48 25.00 -13.99
CA ALA A 313 0.43 24.08 -15.13
C ALA A 313 1.64 23.14 -15.28
N ASN A 314 2.75 23.44 -14.60
CA ASN A 314 4.01 22.70 -14.60
C ASN A 314 4.29 21.99 -13.28
N ASN A 315 3.67 22.42 -12.17
CA ASN A 315 3.88 21.90 -10.83
C ASN A 315 2.57 21.37 -10.23
N TRP A 316 2.35 20.07 -10.40
CA TRP A 316 1.15 19.41 -9.90
C TRP A 316 1.38 17.92 -9.64
N TYR A 317 0.54 17.33 -8.81
CA TYR A 317 0.50 15.90 -8.56
C TYR A 317 -0.96 15.44 -8.58
N LEU A 318 -1.23 14.30 -9.20
CA LEU A 318 -2.52 13.64 -9.10
C LEU A 318 -2.35 12.13 -8.91
N ARG A 319 -3.32 11.53 -8.23
CA ARG A 319 -3.49 10.08 -8.16
C ARG A 319 -4.91 9.73 -8.58
N HIS A 320 -5.04 8.85 -9.56
CA HIS A 320 -6.34 8.33 -9.96
C HIS A 320 -6.32 6.82 -10.15
N LEU A 321 -7.51 6.21 -10.06
CA LEU A 321 -7.78 4.87 -10.54
C LEU A 321 -8.52 4.96 -11.87
N GLN A 322 -8.24 4.06 -12.79
CA GLN A 322 -8.89 4.01 -14.10
C GLN A 322 -9.33 2.58 -14.44
N ASN A 323 -10.46 2.48 -15.15
CA ASN A 323 -11.05 1.24 -15.63
C ASN A 323 -11.46 1.46 -17.09
N SER A 324 -10.94 0.67 -18.02
CA SER A 324 -11.51 0.58 -19.37
C SER A 324 -12.89 -0.09 -19.35
N ALA A 325 -13.59 -0.08 -20.48
CA ALA A 325 -14.83 -0.84 -20.65
C ALA A 325 -14.62 -2.36 -20.40
N ALA A 326 -13.48 -2.89 -20.85
CA ALA A 326 -13.10 -4.29 -20.60
C ALA A 326 -12.81 -4.54 -19.11
N ASP A 327 -12.16 -3.59 -18.42
CA ASP A 327 -11.89 -3.70 -16.99
C ASP A 327 -13.19 -3.70 -16.14
N ASN A 328 -14.23 -3.01 -16.60
CA ASN A 328 -15.55 -2.97 -15.95
C ASN A 328 -16.47 -4.13 -16.33
N THR A 329 -16.05 -5.00 -17.25
CA THR A 329 -16.78 -6.22 -17.60
C THR A 329 -16.33 -7.33 -16.63
N PRO A 330 -17.22 -7.82 -15.74
CA PRO A 330 -16.83 -8.85 -14.78
C PRO A 330 -16.35 -10.12 -15.50
N ASP A 331 -15.25 -10.69 -15.04
CA ASP A 331 -14.79 -11.98 -15.54
C ASP A 331 -15.61 -13.15 -14.97
N ALA A 332 -15.23 -14.39 -15.32
CA ALA A 332 -15.94 -15.60 -14.89
C ALA A 332 -16.04 -15.76 -13.37
N ASN A 333 -15.19 -15.07 -12.59
CA ASN A 333 -15.22 -15.08 -11.13
C ASN A 333 -15.98 -13.87 -10.55
N GLY A 334 -16.63 -13.06 -11.39
CA GLY A 334 -17.32 -11.85 -10.97
C GLY A 334 -16.38 -10.71 -10.58
N LEU A 335 -15.13 -10.73 -11.04
CA LEU A 335 -14.13 -9.70 -10.74
C LEU A 335 -14.07 -8.65 -11.85
N ILE A 336 -14.07 -7.38 -11.43
CA ILE A 336 -13.68 -6.25 -12.25
C ILE A 336 -12.21 -5.89 -11.99
N ARG A 337 -11.62 -5.11 -12.89
CA ARG A 337 -10.21 -4.71 -12.85
C ARG A 337 -10.07 -3.21 -12.75
N TYR A 338 -8.94 -2.72 -12.25
CA TYR A 338 -8.59 -1.30 -12.28
C TYR A 338 -7.08 -1.09 -12.23
N ALA A 339 -6.60 0.02 -12.78
CA ALA A 339 -5.20 0.44 -12.66
C ALA A 339 -5.09 1.65 -11.74
N SER A 340 -4.00 1.73 -10.97
CA SER A 340 -3.61 2.92 -10.20
C SER A 340 -2.59 3.71 -11.00
N VAL A 341 -2.78 5.03 -11.08
CA VAL A 341 -1.88 5.94 -11.78
C VAL A 341 -1.62 7.16 -10.90
N HIS A 342 -0.38 7.27 -10.47
CA HIS A 342 0.20 8.48 -9.91
C HIS A 342 0.86 9.26 -11.05
N MET A 343 0.72 10.58 -11.05
CA MET A 343 1.42 11.46 -11.98
C MET A 343 1.92 12.67 -11.23
N LEU A 344 3.18 13.01 -11.43
CA LEU A 344 3.84 14.18 -10.86
C LEU A 344 4.47 14.98 -11.99
N SER A 345 4.09 16.25 -12.12
CA SER A 345 4.77 17.23 -12.96
C SER A 345 5.56 18.19 -12.07
N GLN A 346 6.82 18.41 -12.43
CA GLN A 346 7.71 19.36 -11.75
C GLN A 346 8.44 20.23 -12.77
N GLY A 347 8.60 21.51 -12.44
CA GLY A 347 9.51 22.39 -13.18
C GLY A 347 10.94 21.86 -13.11
N SER A 348 11.64 21.88 -14.23
CA SER A 348 12.99 21.32 -14.34
C SER A 348 14.11 22.34 -14.07
N GLY A 349 13.80 23.63 -14.02
CA GLY A 349 14.79 24.71 -13.91
C GLY A 349 15.56 24.99 -15.22
N TYR A 350 15.56 24.04 -16.16
CA TYR A 350 16.23 24.12 -17.46
C TYR A 350 15.29 24.42 -18.62
N SER A 351 13.98 24.41 -18.37
CA SER A 351 12.99 24.53 -19.44
C SER A 351 11.69 25.17 -18.93
N SER A 352 10.87 25.65 -19.88
CA SER A 352 9.62 26.37 -19.57
C SER A 352 8.43 25.45 -19.29
N ALA A 353 8.51 24.17 -19.67
CA ALA A 353 7.49 23.16 -19.39
C ALA A 353 7.91 22.26 -18.22
N GLY A 354 6.91 21.75 -17.49
CA GLY A 354 7.15 20.74 -16.46
C GLY A 354 7.43 19.36 -17.05
N THR A 355 8.35 18.63 -16.42
CA THR A 355 8.57 17.20 -16.71
C THR A 355 7.60 16.38 -15.87
N THR A 356 6.80 15.56 -16.54
CA THR A 356 5.84 14.64 -15.91
C THR A 356 6.41 13.23 -15.84
N GLN A 357 6.21 12.57 -14.70
CA GLN A 357 6.48 11.14 -14.50
C GLN A 357 5.26 10.46 -13.89
N ALA A 358 5.02 9.20 -14.27
CA ALA A 358 3.91 8.40 -13.79
C ALA A 358 4.33 7.01 -13.31
N TRP A 359 3.64 6.51 -12.29
CA TRP A 359 3.89 5.19 -11.68
C TRP A 359 2.61 4.63 -11.05
N ALA A 360 2.57 3.33 -10.72
CA ALA A 360 1.35 2.72 -10.16
C ALA A 360 1.30 2.70 -8.62
N ASN A 361 2.44 2.54 -7.96
CA ASN A 361 2.51 2.34 -6.51
C ASN A 361 3.75 2.97 -5.86
N GLY A 362 3.62 3.30 -4.57
CA GLY A 362 4.68 3.93 -3.79
C GLY A 362 4.54 5.44 -3.71
N GLY A 363 5.32 6.06 -2.82
CA GLY A 363 5.24 7.50 -2.54
C GLY A 363 5.91 8.39 -3.60
N SER A 364 6.71 7.82 -4.50
CA SER A 364 7.43 8.56 -5.53
C SER A 364 7.79 7.66 -6.71
N TYR A 365 8.12 8.27 -7.85
CA TYR A 365 8.61 7.57 -9.04
C TYR A 365 9.90 6.77 -8.78
N ALA A 366 10.76 7.21 -7.87
CA ALA A 366 11.98 6.48 -7.49
C ALA A 366 11.67 5.08 -6.94
N ARG A 367 10.53 4.92 -6.25
CA ARG A 367 10.08 3.66 -5.63
C ARG A 367 9.17 2.80 -6.52
N ARG A 368 9.02 3.15 -7.80
CA ARG A 368 8.15 2.42 -8.75
C ARG A 368 8.55 0.95 -8.97
N GLY A 369 9.81 0.61 -8.67
CA GLY A 369 10.38 -0.73 -8.82
C GLY A 369 10.33 -1.58 -7.56
N ASP A 370 9.76 -1.08 -6.46
CA ASP A 370 9.62 -1.84 -5.22
C ASP A 370 8.93 -3.18 -5.48
N LEU A 371 9.42 -4.22 -4.81
CA LEU A 371 8.93 -5.58 -4.98
C LEU A 371 8.20 -6.07 -3.74
N HIS A 372 7.16 -6.86 -3.94
CA HIS A 372 6.43 -7.55 -2.88
C HIS A 372 6.20 -9.02 -3.20
N TRP A 373 6.04 -9.81 -2.15
CA TRP A 373 5.72 -11.23 -2.26
C TRP A 373 4.21 -11.42 -2.44
N ASN A 374 3.77 -11.85 -3.63
CA ASN A 374 2.33 -12.06 -3.91
C ASN A 374 1.78 -13.41 -3.40
N GLY A 375 2.61 -14.22 -2.71
CA GLY A 375 2.30 -15.60 -2.33
C GLY A 375 3.03 -16.66 -3.17
N SER A 376 3.56 -16.29 -4.34
CA SER A 376 4.22 -17.21 -5.28
C SER A 376 5.49 -16.65 -5.92
N ALA A 377 5.59 -15.33 -6.08
CA ALA A 377 6.73 -14.64 -6.67
C ALA A 377 6.92 -13.24 -6.08
N TRP A 378 8.14 -12.71 -6.21
CA TRP A 378 8.43 -11.30 -5.98
C TRP A 378 8.08 -10.50 -7.22
N VAL A 379 7.06 -9.66 -7.14
CA VAL A 379 6.51 -8.89 -8.26
C VAL A 379 6.51 -7.40 -7.94
N ALA A 380 6.49 -6.56 -8.99
CA ALA A 380 6.38 -5.11 -8.87
C ALA A 380 4.95 -4.65 -9.20
N CYS A 381 4.61 -3.43 -8.80
CA CYS A 381 3.41 -2.74 -9.25
C CYS A 381 3.70 -1.84 -10.44
N ARG A 382 3.60 -2.37 -11.66
CA ARG A 382 3.89 -1.59 -12.88
C ARG A 382 2.69 -0.74 -13.27
N LEU A 383 2.94 0.36 -13.99
CA LEU A 383 1.92 1.35 -14.36
C LEU A 383 0.71 0.75 -15.12
N SER A 384 0.92 -0.32 -15.90
CA SER A 384 -0.12 -1.01 -16.67
C SER A 384 -0.74 -2.22 -15.95
N ASP A 385 -0.27 -2.58 -14.75
CA ASP A 385 -0.81 -3.72 -14.03
C ASP A 385 -2.24 -3.45 -13.54
N ARG A 386 -3.02 -4.52 -13.40
CA ARG A 386 -4.41 -4.42 -12.95
C ARG A 386 -4.56 -5.05 -11.58
N SER A 387 -5.15 -4.27 -10.69
CA SER A 387 -5.77 -4.75 -9.46
C SER A 387 -7.15 -5.30 -9.77
N THR A 388 -7.71 -6.10 -8.87
CA THR A 388 -9.05 -6.68 -9.02
C THR A 388 -9.95 -6.28 -7.87
N ALA A 389 -11.25 -6.25 -8.11
CA ALA A 389 -12.28 -6.09 -7.08
C ALA A 389 -13.54 -6.88 -7.46
N THR A 390 -14.33 -7.30 -6.49
CA THR A 390 -15.67 -7.82 -6.79
C THR A 390 -16.60 -6.69 -7.22
N VAL A 391 -17.66 -7.03 -7.95
CA VAL A 391 -18.80 -6.12 -8.14
C VAL A 391 -19.37 -5.73 -6.77
N ARG A 392 -19.87 -4.49 -6.66
CA ARG A 392 -20.50 -4.02 -5.42
C ARG A 392 -21.84 -4.68 -5.19
N ASP A 393 -22.12 -5.05 -3.95
CA ASP A 393 -23.44 -5.51 -3.54
C ASP A 393 -24.42 -4.36 -3.31
N ALA A 394 -25.66 -4.69 -2.92
CA ALA A 394 -26.72 -3.71 -2.65
C ALA A 394 -26.40 -2.75 -1.49
N GLN A 395 -25.41 -3.08 -0.65
CA GLN A 395 -24.93 -2.26 0.46
C GLN A 395 -23.69 -1.47 0.07
N GLY A 396 -23.26 -1.50 -1.20
CA GLY A 396 -22.07 -0.79 -1.68
C GLY A 396 -20.76 -1.46 -1.27
N ARG A 397 -20.80 -2.72 -0.81
CA ARG A 397 -19.62 -3.46 -0.35
C ARG A 397 -18.94 -4.21 -1.49
N ALA A 398 -17.62 -4.30 -1.46
CA ALA A 398 -16.81 -5.12 -2.37
C ALA A 398 -15.50 -5.57 -1.70
N THR A 399 -14.91 -6.66 -2.17
CA THR A 399 -13.52 -7.01 -1.84
C THR A 399 -12.58 -6.46 -2.91
N TYR A 400 -11.31 -6.27 -2.57
CA TYR A 400 -10.27 -5.89 -3.52
C TYR A 400 -8.97 -6.63 -3.28
N ASN A 401 -8.22 -6.80 -4.36
CA ASN A 401 -6.84 -7.26 -4.38
C ASN A 401 -6.02 -6.25 -5.19
N TYR A 402 -5.30 -5.41 -4.44
CA TYR A 402 -4.49 -4.33 -4.98
C TYR A 402 -3.08 -4.82 -5.30
N CYS A 403 -2.64 -4.54 -6.53
CA CYS A 403 -1.34 -4.90 -7.05
C CYS A 403 -0.94 -6.34 -6.75
N ASP A 404 -1.78 -7.29 -7.19
CA ASP A 404 -1.51 -8.73 -7.08
C ASP A 404 -0.94 -9.15 -5.72
N GLY A 405 -1.75 -9.03 -4.67
CA GLY A 405 -1.43 -9.50 -3.34
C GLY A 405 -0.64 -8.54 -2.47
N LEU A 406 -0.24 -7.35 -2.96
CA LEU A 406 0.40 -6.34 -2.11
C LEU A 406 -0.49 -5.95 -0.92
N GLU A 407 -1.76 -5.70 -1.22
CA GLU A 407 -2.78 -5.40 -0.22
C GLU A 407 -4.11 -6.01 -0.65
N LYS A 408 -4.79 -6.69 0.26
CA LYS A 408 -6.18 -7.13 0.07
C LYS A 408 -7.06 -6.54 1.16
N GLY A 409 -8.31 -6.33 0.82
CA GLY A 409 -9.25 -5.81 1.79
C GLY A 409 -10.68 -5.77 1.31
N ARG A 410 -11.47 -5.09 2.12
CA ARG A 410 -12.90 -4.85 1.89
C ARG A 410 -13.13 -3.36 1.77
N THR A 411 -14.12 -2.99 0.97
CA THR A 411 -14.53 -1.61 0.77
C THR A 411 -16.03 -1.48 1.03
N LEU A 412 -16.41 -0.38 1.66
CA LEU A 412 -17.78 0.12 1.70
C LEU A 412 -17.77 1.46 0.97
N ARG A 413 -18.66 1.65 -0.01
CA ARG A 413 -18.74 2.91 -0.77
C ARG A 413 -20.16 3.47 -0.77
N SER A 414 -20.24 4.74 -0.45
CA SER A 414 -21.42 5.58 -0.60
C SER A 414 -21.17 6.65 -1.67
N ALA A 415 -22.23 7.15 -2.29
CA ALA A 415 -22.15 8.15 -3.34
C ALA A 415 -23.11 9.32 -3.10
N VAL A 416 -22.62 10.53 -3.36
CA VAL A 416 -23.40 11.77 -3.34
C VAL A 416 -23.30 12.44 -4.70
N ASP A 417 -24.44 12.88 -5.23
CA ASP A 417 -24.50 13.63 -6.48
C ASP A 417 -23.90 15.04 -6.32
N LEU A 418 -23.12 15.45 -7.31
CA LEU A 418 -22.51 16.77 -7.40
C LEU A 418 -23.05 17.60 -8.55
N ALA A 419 -23.89 17.05 -9.43
CA ALA A 419 -24.32 17.72 -10.65
C ALA A 419 -24.87 19.14 -10.37
N GLY A 420 -24.37 20.13 -11.12
CA GLY A 420 -24.76 21.53 -11.01
C GLY A 420 -24.15 22.30 -9.82
N LEU A 421 -23.45 21.64 -8.90
CA LEU A 421 -22.73 22.32 -7.81
C LEU A 421 -21.45 22.98 -8.33
N GLY A 422 -21.10 24.15 -7.79
CA GLY A 422 -19.85 24.84 -8.12
C GLY A 422 -18.62 24.12 -7.58
N LEU A 423 -17.56 24.00 -8.40
CA LEU A 423 -16.32 23.30 -8.03
C LEU A 423 -15.68 23.88 -6.77
N ALA A 424 -15.48 25.21 -6.72
CA ALA A 424 -14.91 25.90 -5.57
C ALA A 424 -15.68 25.62 -4.27
N GLY A 425 -17.02 25.65 -4.33
CA GLY A 425 -17.88 25.40 -3.18
C GLY A 425 -17.78 23.97 -2.64
N VAL A 426 -17.72 22.97 -3.53
CA VAL A 426 -17.54 21.57 -3.11
C VAL A 426 -16.15 21.35 -2.51
N PHE A 427 -15.10 21.92 -3.12
CA PHE A 427 -13.75 21.83 -2.58
C PHE A 427 -13.65 22.44 -1.18
N THR A 428 -14.21 23.63 -0.97
CA THR A 428 -14.19 24.31 0.33
C THR A 428 -15.06 23.62 1.38
N ASN A 429 -16.30 23.27 1.03
CA ASN A 429 -17.31 22.91 2.05
C ASN A 429 -17.46 21.40 2.28
N LYS A 430 -17.07 20.55 1.33
CA LYS A 430 -17.24 19.08 1.42
C LYS A 430 -15.92 18.33 1.46
N ILE A 431 -14.96 18.74 0.62
CA ILE A 431 -13.68 18.06 0.47
C ILE A 431 -12.69 18.51 1.56
N ARG A 432 -12.38 19.81 1.64
CA ARG A 432 -11.35 20.34 2.55
C ARG A 432 -11.75 20.29 4.02
N SER A 433 -13.04 20.22 4.30
CA SER A 433 -13.61 20.03 5.64
C SER A 433 -13.57 18.57 6.11
N TYR A 434 -13.30 17.61 5.21
CA TYR A 434 -13.26 16.20 5.55
C TYR A 434 -11.91 15.85 6.23
N PRO A 435 -11.92 15.15 7.38
CA PRO A 435 -10.69 14.81 8.09
C PRO A 435 -9.83 13.79 7.33
N GLY A 436 -8.52 13.85 7.56
CA GLY A 436 -7.56 12.90 6.98
C GLY A 436 -7.09 13.30 5.58
N GLY A 437 -6.80 12.29 4.75
CA GLY A 437 -6.19 12.50 3.44
C GLY A 437 -6.05 11.23 2.61
N ALA A 438 -5.53 11.38 1.39
CA ALA A 438 -5.25 10.29 0.47
C ALA A 438 -3.96 10.54 -0.30
N GLY A 439 -3.24 9.46 -0.64
CA GLY A 439 -2.04 9.54 -1.48
C GLY A 439 -0.92 10.43 -0.90
N GLY A 440 -0.81 10.49 0.43
CA GLY A 440 0.16 11.34 1.13
C GLY A 440 -0.27 12.80 1.29
N MET A 441 -1.52 13.15 0.95
CA MET A 441 -2.01 14.53 1.00
C MET A 441 -3.26 14.64 1.86
N ALA A 442 -3.24 15.59 2.81
CA ALA A 442 -4.42 15.93 3.61
C ALA A 442 -5.51 16.54 2.72
N TYR A 443 -6.78 16.25 2.99
CA TYR A 443 -7.88 16.81 2.21
C TYR A 443 -8.01 18.32 2.32
N ALA A 444 -7.58 18.90 3.45
CA ALA A 444 -7.43 20.35 3.61
C ALA A 444 -6.57 21.00 2.52
N ASN A 445 -5.65 20.23 1.94
CA ASN A 445 -4.74 20.66 0.86
C ASN A 445 -5.12 20.07 -0.51
N TRP A 446 -6.30 19.44 -0.66
CA TRP A 446 -6.73 18.83 -1.91
C TRP A 446 -7.13 19.93 -2.92
N GLY A 447 -6.59 19.87 -4.15
CA GLY A 447 -6.86 20.81 -5.24
C GLY A 447 -5.82 21.93 -5.40
N PRO A 448 -6.18 23.06 -6.05
CA PRO A 448 -5.33 24.26 -6.15
C PRO A 448 -5.22 24.96 -4.80
N GLY A 449 -4.10 25.63 -4.48
CA GLY A 449 -3.94 26.33 -3.19
C GLY A 449 -5.16 27.18 -2.80
N ASP A 450 -5.66 27.97 -3.75
CA ASP A 450 -6.92 28.70 -3.68
C ASP A 450 -8.03 28.03 -4.53
N PRO A 451 -9.10 27.48 -3.93
CA PRO A 451 -10.24 26.93 -4.65
C PRO A 451 -10.95 27.91 -5.58
N ALA A 452 -10.83 29.23 -5.38
CA ALA A 452 -11.40 30.22 -6.29
C ALA A 452 -10.77 30.15 -7.70
N SER A 453 -9.60 29.51 -7.84
CA SER A 453 -8.95 29.26 -9.13
C SER A 453 -9.81 28.43 -10.10
N PHE A 454 -10.82 27.70 -9.62
CA PHE A 454 -11.79 27.02 -10.47
C PHE A 454 -12.77 27.97 -11.20
N GLY A 455 -12.80 29.25 -10.82
CA GLY A 455 -13.74 30.23 -11.38
C GLY A 455 -15.20 29.83 -11.19
N GLY A 456 -16.03 30.12 -12.19
CA GLY A 456 -17.46 29.78 -12.21
C GLY A 456 -17.77 28.33 -12.62
N ALA A 457 -16.77 27.45 -12.71
CA ALA A 457 -16.96 26.08 -13.16
C ALA A 457 -17.88 25.28 -12.21
N SER A 458 -18.74 24.46 -12.79
CA SER A 458 -19.69 23.60 -12.07
C SER A 458 -19.56 22.15 -12.52
N PHE A 459 -19.93 21.22 -11.64
CA PHE A 459 -19.89 19.80 -11.94
C PHE A 459 -20.95 19.42 -12.98
N PRO A 460 -20.61 18.57 -13.98
CA PRO A 460 -21.55 18.13 -15.00
C PRO A 460 -22.53 17.08 -14.46
N ALA A 461 -23.53 16.73 -15.27
CA ALA A 461 -24.41 15.60 -14.99
C ALA A 461 -23.61 14.30 -14.81
N GLY A 462 -24.03 13.47 -13.84
CA GLY A 462 -23.34 12.22 -13.50
C GLY A 462 -22.12 12.39 -12.61
N ALA A 463 -21.70 13.62 -12.28
CA ALA A 463 -20.61 13.87 -11.33
C ALA A 463 -20.99 13.40 -9.91
N LYS A 464 -20.13 12.61 -9.27
CA LYS A 464 -20.34 12.06 -7.92
C LYS A 464 -19.12 12.23 -7.04
N LEU A 465 -19.37 12.49 -5.76
CA LEU A 465 -18.40 12.33 -4.68
C LEU A 465 -18.63 10.98 -4.00
N PHE A 466 -17.62 10.13 -4.02
CA PHE A 466 -17.61 8.87 -3.29
C PHE A 466 -16.99 9.05 -1.91
N TYR A 467 -17.66 8.48 -0.92
CA TYR A 467 -17.14 8.24 0.42
C TYR A 467 -16.84 6.76 0.52
N GLN A 468 -15.57 6.41 0.65
CA GLN A 468 -15.13 5.02 0.62
C GLN A 468 -14.31 4.66 1.85
N THR A 469 -14.79 3.70 2.62
CA THR A 469 -14.01 3.07 3.69
C THR A 469 -13.30 1.85 3.11
N ASN A 470 -11.99 1.78 3.28
CA ASN A 470 -11.18 0.60 2.98
C ASN A 470 -10.72 -0.03 4.29
N THR A 471 -11.08 -1.29 4.53
CA THR A 471 -10.56 -2.10 5.64
C THR A 471 -9.57 -3.10 5.08
N VAL A 472 -8.30 -2.94 5.43
CA VAL A 472 -7.22 -3.83 4.98
C VAL A 472 -7.32 -5.14 5.75
N THR A 473 -7.33 -6.27 5.06
CA THR A 473 -7.41 -7.60 5.69
C THR A 473 -6.08 -8.35 5.59
N GLU A 474 -5.30 -8.11 4.53
CA GLU A 474 -4.00 -8.73 4.31
C GLU A 474 -3.03 -7.73 3.66
N THR A 475 -1.75 -7.85 3.99
CA THR A 475 -0.66 -7.06 3.42
C THR A 475 0.54 -7.96 3.15
N ALA A 476 1.19 -7.77 2.01
CA ALA A 476 2.41 -8.48 1.67
C ALA A 476 3.64 -7.87 2.35
N ILE A 477 4.66 -8.70 2.49
CA ILE A 477 6.03 -8.23 2.69
C ILE A 477 6.51 -7.59 1.37
N ALA A 478 7.08 -6.39 1.48
CA ALA A 478 7.66 -5.64 0.37
C ALA A 478 9.06 -5.11 0.72
N TYR A 479 9.86 -4.76 -0.28
CA TYR A 479 11.13 -4.08 -0.07
C TYR A 479 11.47 -3.09 -1.19
N ASP A 480 12.25 -2.07 -0.82
CA ASP A 480 12.77 -1.07 -1.75
C ASP A 480 14.03 -1.62 -2.42
N VAL A 481 14.02 -1.61 -3.76
CA VAL A 481 15.07 -2.20 -4.59
C VAL A 481 16.25 -1.26 -4.82
N GLN A 482 16.13 0.01 -4.46
CA GLN A 482 17.18 1.01 -4.67
C GLN A 482 18.43 0.69 -3.84
N ASP A 483 19.60 1.08 -4.34
CA ASP A 483 20.88 0.86 -3.63
C ASP A 483 20.92 1.58 -2.28
N GLY A 484 20.27 2.74 -2.15
CA GLY A 484 20.13 3.45 -0.87
C GLY A 484 19.31 2.70 0.17
N ALA A 485 18.57 1.65 -0.22
CA ALA A 485 17.78 0.80 0.67
C ALA A 485 18.50 -0.51 1.05
N VAL A 486 19.75 -0.69 0.63
CA VAL A 486 20.59 -1.81 1.06
C VAL A 486 21.07 -1.57 2.49
N VAL A 487 20.96 -2.58 3.33
CA VAL A 487 21.40 -2.50 4.72
C VAL A 487 22.92 -2.53 4.76
N VAL A 488 23.50 -1.48 5.33
CA VAL A 488 24.93 -1.38 5.56
C VAL A 488 25.25 -1.55 7.05
N GLY A 489 26.45 -2.03 7.34
CA GLY A 489 26.96 -2.14 8.70
C GLY A 489 28.48 -2.30 8.71
N PHE A 490 28.99 -2.83 9.81
CA PHE A 490 30.43 -2.90 10.06
C PHE A 490 30.89 -4.32 10.39
N GLY A 491 32.20 -4.55 10.27
CA GLY A 491 32.83 -5.80 10.69
C GLY A 491 32.70 -6.07 12.20
N ALA A 492 33.00 -7.31 12.59
CA ALA A 492 32.84 -7.77 13.97
C ALA A 492 33.68 -6.99 15.00
N ASP A 493 34.84 -6.49 14.59
CA ASP A 493 35.74 -5.65 15.39
C ASP A 493 35.11 -4.30 15.78
N VAL A 494 34.43 -3.65 14.83
CA VAL A 494 33.69 -2.40 15.07
C VAL A 494 32.38 -2.68 15.82
N ALA A 495 31.68 -3.76 15.46
CA ALA A 495 30.40 -4.14 16.07
C ALA A 495 30.53 -4.57 17.54
N ALA A 496 31.71 -5.01 17.97
CA ALA A 496 32.02 -5.33 19.37
C ALA A 496 31.87 -4.12 20.31
N GLY A 497 31.89 -2.89 19.77
CA GLY A 497 31.82 -1.66 20.55
C GLY A 497 33.06 -1.46 21.42
N GLY A 498 32.92 -0.70 22.50
CA GLY A 498 33.98 -0.48 23.49
C GLY A 498 34.05 0.95 23.99
N ASP A 499 34.95 1.22 24.93
CA ASP A 499 35.11 2.54 25.55
C ASP A 499 36.37 3.25 25.05
N ALA A 500 36.19 4.18 24.11
CA ALA A 500 37.27 4.96 23.53
C ALA A 500 37.91 5.94 24.54
N ARG A 501 37.28 6.17 25.69
CA ARG A 501 37.86 6.97 26.79
C ARG A 501 38.91 6.18 27.57
N ALA A 502 38.71 4.86 27.67
CA ALA A 502 39.57 3.97 28.44
C ALA A 502 40.61 3.26 27.56
N THR A 503 40.29 3.01 26.29
CA THR A 503 41.15 2.25 25.37
C THR A 503 41.38 3.03 24.08
N PRO A 504 42.54 3.72 23.95
CA PRO A 504 42.91 4.39 22.71
C PRO A 504 42.94 3.40 21.53
N GLY A 505 42.36 3.79 20.40
CA GLY A 505 42.41 2.98 19.18
C GLY A 505 41.40 1.82 19.09
N VAL A 506 40.39 1.77 19.96
CA VAL A 506 39.28 0.81 19.79
C VAL A 506 38.65 0.96 18.39
N ALA A 507 38.45 -0.15 17.67
CA ALA A 507 38.05 -0.13 16.25
C ALA A 507 36.77 0.69 16.01
N CYS A 508 35.80 0.60 16.92
CA CYS A 508 34.55 1.34 16.82
C CYS A 508 34.72 2.87 16.82
N ALA A 509 35.84 3.40 17.35
CA ALA A 509 36.08 4.84 17.42
C ALA A 509 36.45 5.45 16.06
N ALA A 510 36.96 4.64 15.13
CA ALA A 510 37.31 5.06 13.78
C ALA A 510 36.16 4.88 12.77
N ALA A 511 35.05 4.26 13.18
CA ALA A 511 33.94 3.93 12.30
C ALA A 511 33.21 5.18 11.79
N THR A 512 33.07 5.29 10.47
CA THR A 512 32.30 6.36 9.81
C THR A 512 31.33 5.76 8.79
N ALA A 513 30.40 6.56 8.27
CA ALA A 513 29.52 6.09 7.19
C ALA A 513 30.31 5.60 5.95
N ALA A 514 31.49 6.17 5.69
CA ALA A 514 32.35 5.78 4.58
C ALA A 514 33.03 4.42 4.76
N THR A 515 33.14 3.92 6.00
CA THR A 515 33.74 2.60 6.31
C THR A 515 32.68 1.52 6.52
N ALA A 516 31.40 1.83 6.32
CA ALA A 516 30.32 0.85 6.36
C ALA A 516 30.22 0.10 5.02
N ALA A 517 29.90 -1.19 5.07
CA ALA A 517 29.74 -2.03 3.89
C ALA A 517 28.34 -2.67 3.84
N PRO A 518 27.79 -2.96 2.64
CA PRO A 518 26.56 -3.71 2.49
C PRO A 518 26.63 -5.09 3.15
N PHE A 519 25.58 -5.47 3.88
CA PHE A 519 25.39 -6.86 4.26
C PHE A 519 24.91 -7.68 3.06
N THR A 520 25.51 -8.85 2.86
CA THR A 520 25.16 -9.78 1.79
C THR A 520 24.29 -10.93 2.26
N THR A 521 24.24 -11.22 3.57
CA THR A 521 23.40 -12.25 4.19
C THR A 521 22.78 -11.77 5.52
N LEU A 522 21.63 -12.34 5.88
CA LEU A 522 20.98 -12.12 7.18
C LEU A 522 21.86 -12.59 8.34
N ASP A 523 22.64 -13.65 8.14
CA ASP A 523 23.53 -14.18 9.16
C ASP A 523 24.66 -13.18 9.50
N ALA A 524 25.21 -12.51 8.48
CA ALA A 524 26.17 -11.41 8.68
C ALA A 524 25.51 -10.20 9.37
N LEU A 525 24.26 -9.88 9.02
CA LEU A 525 23.50 -8.83 9.69
C LEU A 525 23.28 -9.15 11.17
N ILE A 526 22.94 -10.39 11.53
CA ILE A 526 22.77 -10.82 12.93
C ILE A 526 24.08 -10.65 13.70
N ALA A 527 25.17 -11.18 13.15
CA ALA A 527 26.49 -11.14 13.79
C ALA A 527 27.03 -9.71 13.95
N GLY A 528 26.78 -8.83 12.97
CA GLY A 528 27.23 -7.44 12.97
C GLY A 528 26.43 -6.50 13.88
N ASN A 529 25.37 -6.98 14.57
CA ASN A 529 24.49 -6.11 15.35
C ASN A 529 24.21 -6.62 16.79
N PRO A 530 25.24 -6.75 17.66
CA PRO A 530 25.11 -7.29 19.02
C PRO A 530 24.61 -6.30 20.09
N GLY A 531 24.37 -5.04 19.75
CA GLY A 531 23.87 -4.01 20.68
C GLY A 531 24.92 -3.49 21.67
N LYS A 532 26.16 -3.27 21.20
CA LYS A 532 27.28 -2.79 22.00
C LYS A 532 27.69 -1.37 21.59
N PRO A 533 27.52 -0.34 22.44
CA PRO A 533 27.88 1.01 22.04
C PRO A 533 29.40 1.20 21.90
N CYS A 534 29.77 2.15 21.07
CA CYS A 534 31.07 2.80 21.16
C CYS A 534 30.95 4.04 22.06
N VAL A 535 31.66 4.05 23.17
CA VAL A 535 31.54 5.07 24.21
C VAL A 535 32.64 6.11 24.03
N PHE A 536 32.24 7.38 23.88
CA PHE A 536 33.15 8.51 23.76
C PHE A 536 33.02 9.44 24.96
N ALA A 537 34.04 10.27 25.18
CA ALA A 537 33.95 11.39 26.10
C ALA A 537 32.86 12.37 25.63
N LYS A 538 32.32 13.14 26.57
CA LYS A 538 31.42 14.25 26.26
C LYS A 538 32.06 15.14 25.20
N ALA A 539 31.31 15.43 24.15
CA ALA A 539 31.72 16.32 23.09
C ALA A 539 31.00 17.65 23.22
N THR A 540 31.73 18.75 23.00
CA THR A 540 31.20 20.11 23.03
C THR A 540 31.59 20.85 21.75
N SER A 541 30.68 21.66 21.22
CA SER A 541 30.89 22.52 20.06
C SER A 541 30.09 23.81 20.26
N GLY A 542 30.77 24.88 20.67
CA GLY A 542 30.09 26.11 21.09
C GLY A 542 29.13 25.85 22.27
N SER A 543 27.85 26.23 22.11
CA SER A 543 26.79 25.97 23.08
C SER A 543 26.21 24.54 23.03
N ASP A 544 26.53 23.77 21.99
CA ASP A 544 25.99 22.43 21.80
C ASP A 544 26.88 21.39 22.50
N ALA A 545 26.24 20.44 23.18
CA ALA A 545 26.95 19.41 23.94
C ALA A 545 26.24 18.07 23.83
N SER A 546 27.01 16.98 23.71
CA SER A 546 26.45 15.63 23.86
C SER A 546 26.09 15.34 25.31
N LEU A 547 25.36 14.25 25.52
CA LEU A 547 25.30 13.57 26.82
C LEU A 547 26.68 13.04 27.24
N ASP A 548 26.79 12.70 28.53
CA ASP A 548 27.96 12.04 29.13
C ASP A 548 27.51 10.73 29.81
N PRO A 549 27.94 9.55 29.32
CA PRO A 549 28.81 9.36 28.16
C PRO A 549 28.15 9.71 26.82
N ASN A 550 28.98 9.98 25.80
CA ASN A 550 28.53 10.18 24.43
C ASN A 550 28.59 8.86 23.66
N GLU A 551 27.49 8.13 23.55
CA GLU A 551 27.51 6.76 23.00
C GLU A 551 27.06 6.68 21.54
N SER A 552 27.79 5.94 20.70
CA SER A 552 27.41 5.57 19.34
C SER A 552 26.83 4.17 19.30
N TRP A 553 25.62 4.02 18.76
CA TRP A 553 24.94 2.73 18.65
C TRP A 553 24.71 2.29 17.21
N SER A 554 24.97 3.16 16.22
CA SER A 554 24.82 2.84 14.79
C SER A 554 25.74 1.71 14.32
N THR A 555 26.84 1.44 15.03
CA THR A 555 27.87 0.46 14.64
C THR A 555 27.53 -0.99 14.99
N SER A 556 26.51 -1.21 15.82
CA SER A 556 26.20 -2.52 16.41
C SER A 556 24.70 -2.76 16.60
N THR A 557 23.85 -1.97 15.95
CA THR A 557 22.39 -2.18 15.95
C THR A 557 21.84 -1.99 14.55
N ALA A 558 20.76 -2.68 14.20
CA ALA A 558 20.08 -2.50 12.91
C ALA A 558 18.91 -1.53 13.04
N SER A 559 18.58 -0.83 11.94
CA SER A 559 17.49 0.16 11.91
C SER A 559 16.12 -0.52 11.77
N LEU A 560 15.19 -0.23 12.68
CA LEU A 560 13.78 -0.60 12.53
C LEU A 560 12.95 0.55 11.94
N GLY A 561 13.24 1.79 12.32
CA GLY A 561 12.54 2.95 11.80
C GLY A 561 12.99 4.26 12.43
N VAL A 562 12.42 5.36 11.95
CA VAL A 562 12.66 6.70 12.48
C VAL A 562 11.30 7.37 12.71
N LEU A 563 11.06 7.82 13.93
CA LEU A 563 9.88 8.60 14.29
C LEU A 563 10.28 10.08 14.33
N ARG A 564 9.79 10.87 13.38
CA ARG A 564 10.08 12.31 13.29
C ARG A 564 9.28 13.07 14.34
N GLY A 565 9.93 13.99 15.05
CA GLY A 565 9.28 14.80 16.11
C GLY A 565 8.94 14.03 17.39
N ALA A 566 9.38 12.79 17.53
CA ALA A 566 9.05 11.92 18.66
C ALA A 566 10.10 11.96 19.80
N ALA A 567 11.23 12.63 19.61
CA ALA A 567 12.24 12.82 20.64
C ALA A 567 12.20 14.25 21.20
N THR A 568 12.25 14.38 22.52
CA THR A 568 12.57 15.63 23.20
C THR A 568 14.08 15.65 23.45
N PRO A 569 14.85 16.57 22.82
CA PRO A 569 16.28 16.69 23.08
C PRO A 569 16.55 16.90 24.58
N PRO A 570 17.55 16.23 25.17
CA PRO A 570 17.87 16.41 26.58
C PRO A 570 18.23 17.86 26.92
N ALA A 571 17.90 18.29 28.13
CA ALA A 571 18.25 19.64 28.58
C ALA A 571 19.77 19.86 28.55
N GLY A 572 20.20 21.05 28.11
CA GLY A 572 21.61 21.43 28.07
C GLY A 572 22.42 20.83 26.92
N THR A 573 21.78 20.21 25.92
CA THR A 573 22.49 19.67 24.73
C THR A 573 22.51 20.60 23.53
N GLY A 574 21.80 21.73 23.58
CA GLY A 574 21.63 22.62 22.43
C GLY A 574 21.09 21.87 21.21
N ASN A 575 21.65 22.13 20.03
CA ASN A 575 21.27 21.49 18.76
C ASN A 575 22.02 20.17 18.49
N TRP A 576 22.67 19.57 19.50
CA TRP A 576 23.44 18.34 19.30
C TRP A 576 22.57 17.16 18.84
N TYR A 577 21.34 17.08 19.35
CA TYR A 577 20.35 16.06 19.00
C TYR A 577 19.18 16.68 18.24
N SER A 578 18.66 15.98 17.24
CA SER A 578 17.42 16.37 16.57
C SER A 578 16.19 15.87 17.35
N THR A 579 15.00 16.23 16.88
CA THR A 579 13.72 15.74 17.41
C THR A 579 13.33 14.36 16.86
N GLU A 580 14.22 13.71 16.10
CA GLU A 580 13.99 12.37 15.58
C GLU A 580 14.36 11.30 16.61
N LEU A 581 13.45 10.34 16.82
CA LEU A 581 13.70 9.15 17.61
C LEU A 581 14.01 7.96 16.70
N ARG A 582 15.15 7.31 16.92
CA ARG A 582 15.57 6.15 16.13
C ARG A 582 15.22 4.85 16.83
N LEU A 583 14.47 3.99 16.15
CA LEU A 583 14.07 2.67 16.63
C LEU A 583 15.08 1.65 16.11
N ARG A 584 15.67 0.87 17.02
CA ARG A 584 16.77 -0.06 16.71
C ARG A 584 16.52 -1.46 17.27
N VAL A 585 17.20 -2.44 16.67
CA VAL A 585 17.25 -3.83 17.15
C VAL A 585 18.69 -4.29 17.30
N ALA A 586 18.94 -5.08 18.35
CA ALA A 586 20.16 -5.86 18.53
C ALA A 586 19.81 -7.35 18.66
N PHE A 587 20.77 -8.20 18.31
CA PHE A 587 20.61 -9.66 18.33
C PHE A 587 21.52 -10.28 19.38
N ALA A 588 21.04 -11.32 20.05
CA ALA A 588 21.81 -12.02 21.08
C ALA A 588 22.99 -12.85 20.52
N GLY A 589 23.07 -13.05 19.20
CA GLY A 589 24.15 -13.77 18.51
C GLY A 589 23.75 -15.16 17.99
N ALA A 590 24.71 -15.89 17.41
CA ALA A 590 24.48 -17.16 16.73
C ALA A 590 23.90 -18.23 17.67
N GLY A 591 22.79 -18.85 17.27
CA GLY A 591 22.09 -19.89 18.05
C GLY A 591 20.92 -19.40 18.89
N SER A 592 20.70 -18.08 18.98
CA SER A 592 19.53 -17.48 19.63
C SER A 592 18.69 -16.67 18.65
N GLN A 593 17.37 -16.81 18.77
CA GLN A 593 16.40 -15.97 18.06
C GLN A 593 16.05 -14.70 18.84
N ALA A 594 16.63 -14.48 20.03
CA ALA A 594 16.30 -13.36 20.89
C ALA A 594 16.80 -12.01 20.34
N THR A 595 15.97 -10.99 20.47
CA THR A 595 16.27 -9.61 20.10
C THR A 595 16.01 -8.65 21.26
N THR A 596 16.78 -7.57 21.30
CA THR A 596 16.50 -6.42 22.17
C THR A 596 16.16 -5.21 21.32
N TYR A 597 15.09 -4.53 21.68
CA TYR A 597 14.57 -3.36 21.00
C TYR A 597 14.97 -2.09 21.75
N TYR A 598 15.33 -1.04 21.01
CA TYR A 598 15.81 0.21 21.58
C TYR A 598 15.16 1.44 20.94
N SER A 599 15.04 2.51 21.73
CA SER A 599 14.86 3.88 21.27
C SER A 599 16.15 4.66 21.48
N CYS A 600 16.58 5.41 20.47
CA CYS A 600 17.84 6.14 20.50
C CYS A 600 17.63 7.60 20.09
N LEU A 601 18.39 8.50 20.69
CA LEU A 601 18.48 9.88 20.22
C LEU A 601 19.14 9.91 18.83
N SER A 602 18.76 10.88 18.00
CA SER A 602 19.37 11.10 16.69
C SER A 602 20.32 12.29 16.74
N ARG A 603 21.59 12.11 16.33
CA ARG A 603 22.55 13.22 16.25
C ARG A 603 22.16 14.16 15.10
N ALA A 604 22.00 15.47 15.35
CA ALA A 604 21.49 16.40 14.34
C ALA A 604 22.35 16.48 13.07
N SER A 605 23.68 16.36 13.18
CA SER A 605 24.59 16.59 12.06
C SER A 605 24.67 15.45 11.02
N ASN A 606 24.35 14.21 11.42
CA ASN A 606 24.50 13.04 10.54
C ASN A 606 23.48 11.92 10.84
N ALA A 607 22.46 12.25 11.62
CA ALA A 607 21.43 11.36 12.11
C ALA A 607 21.92 10.15 12.93
N SER A 608 23.20 9.97 13.28
CA SER A 608 23.66 8.75 13.97
C SER A 608 22.84 8.42 15.24
N ALA A 609 22.51 7.14 15.46
CA ALA A 609 21.82 6.68 16.66
C ALA A 609 22.74 6.79 17.88
N ARG A 610 22.29 7.51 18.91
CA ARG A 610 23.06 7.81 20.13
C ARG A 610 22.29 7.44 21.39
N ASN A 611 23.03 7.13 22.47
CA ASN A 611 22.51 6.98 23.84
C ASN A 611 21.18 6.21 23.90
N CYS A 612 21.19 4.97 23.41
CA CYS A 612 19.98 4.17 23.29
C CYS A 612 19.47 3.68 24.64
N SER A 613 18.15 3.68 24.82
CA SER A 613 17.45 3.08 25.95
C SER A 613 16.69 1.83 25.50
N PRO A 614 16.73 0.72 26.28
CA PRO A 614 15.97 -0.48 25.96
C PRO A 614 14.46 -0.21 26.06
N LEU A 615 13.70 -0.69 25.08
CA LEU A 615 12.24 -0.62 25.02
C LEU A 615 11.57 -1.95 25.40
N GLY A 616 12.27 -3.06 25.18
CA GLY A 616 11.75 -4.40 25.39
C GLY A 616 12.60 -5.44 24.68
N SER A 617 12.17 -6.69 24.78
CA SER A 617 12.77 -7.83 24.08
C SER A 617 11.75 -8.52 23.20
N GLY A 618 12.24 -9.34 22.28
CA GLY A 618 11.42 -10.12 21.37
C GLY A 618 12.23 -11.22 20.73
N SER A 619 11.78 -11.65 19.56
CA SER A 619 12.51 -12.61 18.74
C SER A 619 12.39 -12.31 17.26
N TYR A 620 13.22 -12.97 16.46
CA TYR A 620 13.10 -12.98 15.01
C TYR A 620 12.89 -14.39 14.47
N SER A 621 12.27 -14.48 13.29
CA SER A 621 12.18 -15.70 12.50
C SER A 621 12.65 -15.40 11.08
N ILE A 622 13.22 -16.41 10.40
CA ILE A 622 13.62 -16.30 8.99
C ILE A 622 12.80 -17.30 8.19
N GLN A 623 12.09 -16.80 7.18
CA GLN A 623 11.31 -17.60 6.26
C GLN A 623 11.88 -17.51 4.84
N THR A 624 11.89 -18.62 4.11
CA THR A 624 12.20 -18.63 2.68
C THR A 624 10.94 -18.33 1.87
N LEU A 625 10.98 -17.29 1.04
CA LEU A 625 9.91 -16.85 0.14
C LEU A 625 10.46 -16.78 -1.29
N GLY A 626 10.20 -17.82 -2.08
CA GLY A 626 10.79 -17.97 -3.41
C GLY A 626 12.32 -18.04 -3.34
N ASP A 627 13.00 -17.11 -4.00
CA ASP A 627 14.46 -16.97 -4.03
C ASP A 627 15.02 -16.08 -2.90
N ALA A 628 14.18 -15.61 -1.97
CA ALA A 628 14.57 -14.72 -0.87
C ALA A 628 14.50 -15.39 0.50
N ARG A 629 15.33 -14.93 1.43
CA ARG A 629 15.18 -15.17 2.88
C ARG A 629 14.68 -13.88 3.53
N VAL A 630 13.62 -13.97 4.32
CA VAL A 630 13.00 -12.81 4.97
C VAL A 630 13.00 -12.97 6.48
N MET A 631 13.57 -11.99 7.18
CA MET A 631 13.56 -11.89 8.63
C MET A 631 12.42 -11.01 9.12
N SER A 632 11.55 -11.57 9.96
CA SER A 632 10.45 -10.87 10.64
C SER A 632 10.61 -10.91 12.16
N PHE A 633 9.97 -9.98 12.87
CA PHE A 633 10.12 -9.78 14.30
C PHE A 633 8.82 -9.99 15.06
N THR A 634 8.91 -10.48 16.30
CA THR A 634 7.79 -10.65 17.23
C THR A 634 8.09 -9.99 18.57
N GLY A 635 7.05 -9.53 19.29
CA GLY A 635 7.22 -8.79 20.55
C GLY A 635 7.61 -7.31 20.35
N LEU A 636 7.28 -6.72 19.20
CA LEU A 636 7.57 -5.33 18.89
C LEU A 636 6.85 -4.39 19.88
N PRO A 637 7.58 -3.51 20.62
CA PRO A 637 6.98 -2.56 21.54
C PRO A 637 5.99 -1.61 20.85
N ALA A 638 5.01 -1.10 21.59
CA ALA A 638 3.98 -0.21 21.05
C ALA A 638 4.55 1.04 20.38
N LEU A 639 5.64 1.60 20.90
CA LEU A 639 6.32 2.75 20.29
C LEU A 639 6.77 2.46 18.85
N MET A 640 7.14 1.22 18.54
CA MET A 640 7.56 0.84 17.19
C MET A 640 6.39 0.79 16.20
N GLN A 641 5.16 0.55 16.70
CA GLN A 641 3.95 0.55 15.87
C GLN A 641 3.62 1.95 15.31
N GLN A 642 4.16 3.02 15.92
CA GLN A 642 4.01 4.39 15.42
C GLN A 642 4.68 4.62 14.07
N ALA A 643 5.63 3.75 13.66
CA ALA A 643 6.23 3.82 12.34
C ALA A 643 5.22 3.57 11.21
N GLY A 644 4.07 2.95 11.51
CA GLY A 644 3.03 2.65 10.52
C GLY A 644 3.36 1.45 9.62
N TYR A 645 4.43 0.71 9.92
CA TYR A 645 4.83 -0.52 9.26
C TYR A 645 5.66 -1.38 10.22
N SER A 646 5.69 -2.69 9.99
CA SER A 646 6.66 -3.60 10.60
C SER A 646 7.88 -3.70 9.70
N ARG A 647 9.07 -3.39 10.24
CA ARG A 647 10.33 -3.58 9.51
C ARG A 647 10.58 -5.07 9.30
N VAL A 648 11.03 -5.44 8.11
CA VAL A 648 11.64 -6.75 7.85
C VAL A 648 12.99 -6.56 7.15
N PHE A 649 13.81 -7.61 7.14
CA PHE A 649 15.05 -7.65 6.34
C PHE A 649 14.94 -8.72 5.28
N VAL A 650 15.24 -8.38 4.03
CA VAL A 650 15.11 -9.28 2.87
C VAL A 650 16.49 -9.55 2.28
N GLU A 651 17.00 -10.77 2.42
CA GLU A 651 18.20 -11.24 1.73
C GLU A 651 17.81 -11.80 0.37
N ARG A 652 18.29 -11.16 -0.70
CA ARG A 652 18.01 -11.55 -2.09
C ARG A 652 19.06 -10.95 -3.01
N GLY A 653 19.48 -11.69 -4.04
CA GLY A 653 20.43 -11.16 -5.04
C GLY A 653 21.80 -10.77 -4.48
N GLY A 654 22.26 -11.42 -3.41
CA GLY A 654 23.54 -11.13 -2.75
C GLY A 654 23.55 -9.85 -1.91
N LYS A 655 22.39 -9.26 -1.62
CA LYS A 655 22.21 -8.06 -0.79
C LYS A 655 21.17 -8.33 0.30
N VAL A 656 21.27 -7.60 1.42
CA VAL A 656 20.18 -7.48 2.40
C VAL A 656 19.52 -6.12 2.23
N HIS A 657 18.21 -6.12 2.01
CA HIS A 657 17.40 -4.91 1.83
C HIS A 657 16.58 -4.58 3.07
N TYR A 658 16.38 -3.28 3.28
CA TYR A 658 15.35 -2.76 4.18
C TYR A 658 13.96 -3.05 3.58
N GLY A 659 13.27 -4.06 4.10
CA GLY A 659 11.88 -4.37 3.75
C GLY A 659 10.87 -3.80 4.73
N PHE A 660 9.59 -3.95 4.45
CA PHE A 660 8.49 -3.55 5.32
C PHE A 660 7.26 -4.40 5.06
N GLN A 661 6.39 -4.47 6.05
CA GLN A 661 5.02 -4.96 5.91
C GLN A 661 4.07 -3.92 6.53
N ALA A 662 3.10 -3.45 5.75
CA ALA A 662 2.08 -2.54 6.27
C ALA A 662 1.15 -3.27 7.25
N PRO A 663 0.58 -2.60 8.27
CA PRO A 663 -0.36 -3.23 9.19
C PRO A 663 -1.68 -3.57 8.47
N ALA A 664 -2.19 -4.78 8.71
CA ALA A 664 -3.57 -5.14 8.36
C ALA A 664 -4.57 -4.54 9.38
N GLY A 665 -5.86 -4.85 9.25
CA GLY A 665 -6.93 -4.51 10.21
C GLY A 665 -7.28 -3.03 10.32
N ARG A 666 -6.49 -2.14 9.73
CA ARG A 666 -6.75 -0.70 9.71
C ARG A 666 -7.82 -0.36 8.68
N SER A 667 -8.70 0.55 9.08
CA SER A 667 -9.67 1.16 8.19
C SER A 667 -9.23 2.58 7.82
N SER A 668 -9.39 2.94 6.55
CA SER A 668 -9.15 4.30 6.05
C SER A 668 -10.39 4.83 5.36
N ASN A 669 -10.77 6.07 5.66
CA ASN A 669 -11.90 6.72 5.03
C ASN A 669 -11.40 7.69 3.95
N LEU A 670 -11.85 7.49 2.73
CA LEU A 670 -11.32 8.12 1.53
C LEU A 670 -12.42 8.86 0.76
N LEU A 671 -12.11 10.04 0.27
CA LEU A 671 -12.92 10.73 -0.72
C LEU A 671 -12.39 10.43 -2.12
N ARG A 672 -13.31 10.23 -3.07
CA ARG A 672 -12.96 10.05 -4.48
C ARG A 672 -13.96 10.74 -5.39
N LEU A 673 -13.49 11.44 -6.41
CA LEU A 673 -14.37 11.96 -7.46
C LEU A 673 -14.47 10.93 -8.58
N ASN A 674 -15.67 10.61 -9.08
CA ASN A 674 -15.79 9.74 -10.26
C ASN A 674 -15.21 10.39 -11.52
N LEU A 675 -15.23 9.68 -12.66
CA LEU A 675 -14.57 10.12 -13.90
C LEU A 675 -15.09 11.49 -14.38
N GLU A 676 -16.40 11.66 -14.37
CA GLU A 676 -17.08 12.88 -14.79
C GLU A 676 -16.67 14.07 -13.90
N ALA A 677 -16.72 13.88 -12.58
CA ALA A 677 -16.33 14.90 -11.63
C ALA A 677 -14.81 15.21 -11.69
N ALA A 678 -13.98 14.17 -11.83
CA ALA A 678 -12.53 14.30 -11.94
C ALA A 678 -12.13 15.11 -13.19
N ASN A 679 -12.66 14.76 -14.36
CA ASN A 679 -12.34 15.45 -15.60
C ASN A 679 -12.88 16.89 -15.62
N ALA A 680 -14.00 17.18 -14.94
CA ALA A 680 -14.45 18.56 -14.74
C ALA A 680 -13.46 19.38 -13.91
N VAL A 681 -12.93 18.81 -12.83
CA VAL A 681 -11.90 19.45 -11.98
C VAL A 681 -10.62 19.69 -12.76
N LEU A 682 -10.16 18.69 -13.52
CA LEU A 682 -8.92 18.79 -14.30
C LEU A 682 -9.07 19.79 -15.45
N ALA A 683 -10.21 19.84 -16.12
CA ALA A 683 -10.47 20.82 -17.19
C ALA A 683 -10.53 22.27 -16.68
N ALA A 684 -10.92 22.49 -15.42
CA ALA A 684 -10.94 23.82 -14.81
C ALA A 684 -9.54 24.34 -14.42
N LEU A 685 -8.49 23.51 -14.54
CA LEU A 685 -7.12 23.86 -14.16
C LEU A 685 -6.19 23.82 -15.38
N PRO A 686 -5.55 24.94 -15.76
CA PRO A 686 -4.61 24.97 -16.88
C PRO A 686 -3.50 23.93 -16.75
N GLY A 687 -3.20 23.21 -17.84
CA GLY A 687 -2.17 22.16 -17.84
C GLY A 687 -2.59 20.82 -17.22
N MET A 688 -3.82 20.74 -16.73
CA MET A 688 -4.63 19.54 -16.56
C MET A 688 -4.51 18.42 -17.62
N PRO A 689 -3.87 17.23 -17.44
CA PRO A 689 -4.18 16.11 -18.32
C PRO A 689 -5.60 15.60 -18.07
N VAL A 690 -6.26 15.10 -19.12
CA VAL A 690 -7.55 14.41 -18.99
C VAL A 690 -7.31 12.97 -18.53
N ILE A 691 -8.10 12.48 -17.58
CA ILE A 691 -8.14 11.06 -17.25
C ILE A 691 -8.92 10.35 -18.35
N GLY A 692 -8.20 9.67 -19.24
CA GLY A 692 -8.74 8.78 -20.26
C GLY A 692 -8.40 7.34 -19.93
N PRO A 693 -9.33 6.53 -19.38
CA PRO A 693 -9.03 5.14 -19.07
C PRO A 693 -8.53 4.38 -20.30
N THR A 694 -7.45 3.63 -20.11
CA THR A 694 -6.78 2.88 -21.18
C THR A 694 -7.05 1.39 -21.10
N THR A 695 -7.19 0.77 -22.27
CA THR A 695 -7.40 -0.66 -22.45
C THR A 695 -6.06 -1.38 -22.43
N ARG A 696 -5.99 -2.56 -21.78
CA ARG A 696 -4.76 -3.38 -21.84
C ARG A 696 -4.63 -3.98 -23.23
N TRP A 697 -3.38 -4.21 -23.65
CA TRP A 697 -3.07 -4.90 -24.89
C TRP A 697 -3.88 -6.19 -25.10
N ALA A 698 -3.94 -7.05 -24.07
CA ALA A 698 -4.64 -8.33 -24.14
C ALA A 698 -6.16 -8.20 -24.31
N ASP A 699 -6.73 -7.04 -23.97
CA ASP A 699 -8.17 -6.76 -24.06
C ASP A 699 -8.52 -5.92 -25.31
N LEU A 700 -7.52 -5.52 -26.11
CA LEU A 700 -7.73 -4.84 -27.40
C LEU A 700 -8.32 -5.81 -28.43
N SER A 701 -9.11 -5.27 -29.37
CA SER A 701 -9.60 -6.03 -30.52
C SER A 701 -8.43 -6.58 -31.37
N ALA A 702 -8.63 -7.71 -32.04
CA ALA A 702 -7.61 -8.26 -32.95
C ALA A 702 -7.18 -7.27 -34.04
N ALA A 703 -8.13 -6.45 -34.55
CA ALA A 703 -7.84 -5.40 -35.52
C ALA A 703 -6.96 -4.28 -34.93
N SER A 704 -7.23 -3.87 -33.69
CA SER A 704 -6.40 -2.90 -32.96
C SER A 704 -4.99 -3.42 -32.73
N GLN A 705 -4.85 -4.68 -32.29
CA GLN A 705 -3.54 -5.32 -32.10
C GLN A 705 -2.77 -5.39 -33.42
N ALA A 706 -3.40 -5.83 -34.50
CA ALA A 706 -2.77 -5.91 -35.83
C ALA A 706 -2.33 -4.54 -36.37
N ALA A 707 -3.13 -3.49 -36.14
CA ALA A 707 -2.78 -2.13 -36.51
C ALA A 707 -1.54 -1.65 -35.73
N LEU A 708 -1.50 -1.82 -34.40
CA LEU A 708 -0.33 -1.45 -33.60
C LEU A 708 0.91 -2.29 -33.94
N THR A 709 0.74 -3.56 -34.31
CA THR A 709 1.85 -4.37 -34.86
C THR A 709 2.37 -3.79 -36.18
N THR A 710 1.49 -3.30 -37.06
CA THR A 710 1.88 -2.63 -38.31
C THR A 710 2.62 -1.32 -38.03
N ALA A 711 2.25 -0.61 -36.96
CA ALA A 711 2.92 0.61 -36.53
C ALA A 711 4.33 0.39 -35.95
N LYS A 712 4.72 -0.85 -35.60
CA LYS A 712 6.06 -1.14 -35.07
C LYS A 712 7.16 -0.64 -36.03
N GLY A 713 8.15 0.04 -35.47
CA GLY A 713 9.25 0.64 -36.23
C GLY A 713 9.60 2.06 -35.76
N VAL A 714 10.34 2.77 -36.60
CA VAL A 714 10.76 4.16 -36.35
C VAL A 714 10.19 5.04 -37.45
N TRP A 715 9.59 6.15 -37.02
CA TRP A 715 8.89 7.07 -37.88
C TRP A 715 9.41 8.48 -37.63
N THR A 716 9.54 9.28 -38.67
CA THR A 716 9.99 10.66 -38.56
C THR A 716 9.07 11.62 -39.28
N GLN A 717 9.09 12.86 -38.81
CA GLN A 717 8.40 13.99 -39.40
C GLN A 717 9.32 15.21 -39.35
N GLN A 718 9.32 16.02 -40.41
CA GLN A 718 10.07 17.28 -40.47
C GLN A 718 9.14 18.37 -41.02
N ASP A 719 9.18 19.56 -40.42
CA ASP A 719 8.38 20.73 -40.82
C ASP A 719 9.25 21.96 -41.16
N GLY A 720 10.56 21.76 -41.31
CA GLY A 720 11.54 22.79 -41.66
C GLY A 720 12.10 23.60 -40.48
N VAL A 721 11.45 23.54 -39.31
CA VAL A 721 11.91 24.23 -38.08
C VAL A 721 12.22 23.23 -36.95
N GLY A 722 11.58 22.07 -36.95
CA GLY A 722 11.79 21.00 -35.99
C GLY A 722 11.83 19.60 -36.62
N VAL A 723 12.06 18.62 -35.75
CA VAL A 723 12.10 17.18 -36.07
C VAL A 723 11.27 16.43 -35.05
N GLY A 724 10.31 15.64 -35.53
CA GLY A 724 9.60 14.64 -34.74
C GLY A 724 10.13 13.24 -35.04
N VAL A 725 10.24 12.40 -34.02
CA VAL A 725 10.52 10.97 -34.15
C VAL A 725 9.58 10.18 -33.26
N LEU A 726 9.00 9.12 -33.79
CA LEU A 726 8.15 8.19 -33.07
C LEU A 726 8.73 6.79 -33.22
N ARG A 727 9.16 6.18 -32.13
CA ARG A 727 9.51 4.77 -32.07
C ARG A 727 8.32 4.01 -31.51
N VAL A 728 7.85 2.98 -32.20
CA VAL A 728 6.81 2.06 -31.72
C VAL A 728 7.41 0.68 -31.59
N GLY A 729 7.28 0.09 -30.40
CA GLY A 729 7.74 -1.24 -30.05
C GLY A 729 6.62 -2.25 -29.97
N ASP A 730 6.90 -3.37 -29.30
CA ASP A 730 5.90 -4.41 -29.06
C ASP A 730 4.77 -3.92 -28.16
N GLN A 731 3.57 -4.48 -28.39
CA GLN A 731 2.37 -4.20 -27.60
C GLN A 731 1.98 -2.71 -27.52
N GLY A 732 2.34 -1.91 -28.53
CA GLY A 732 2.01 -0.49 -28.60
C GLY A 732 2.84 0.41 -27.68
N ARG A 733 3.91 -0.10 -27.08
CA ARG A 733 4.89 0.73 -26.37
C ARG A 733 5.47 1.77 -27.33
N TYR A 734 5.57 3.04 -26.95
CA TYR A 734 6.09 4.08 -27.83
C TYR A 734 7.00 5.07 -27.11
N LEU A 735 7.90 5.68 -27.88
CA LEU A 735 8.65 6.87 -27.53
C LEU A 735 8.46 7.90 -28.63
N LEU A 736 7.76 8.97 -28.31
CA LEU A 736 7.67 10.17 -29.14
C LEU A 736 8.76 11.13 -28.68
N GLY A 737 9.67 11.51 -29.56
CA GLY A 737 10.60 12.61 -29.36
C GLY A 737 10.30 13.75 -30.32
N SER A 738 10.55 14.97 -29.89
CA SER A 738 10.49 16.12 -30.78
C SER A 738 11.54 17.15 -30.40
N ALA A 739 12.10 17.81 -31.40
CA ALA A 739 13.07 18.88 -31.26
C ALA A 739 12.60 20.10 -32.03
N GLY A 740 12.60 21.26 -31.37
CA GLY A 740 12.10 22.52 -31.90
C GLY A 740 12.07 23.62 -30.84
N PRO A 741 11.79 24.88 -31.25
CA PRO A 741 11.69 26.02 -30.34
C PRO A 741 10.47 25.88 -29.44
N ALA A 742 10.61 26.23 -28.16
CA ALA A 742 9.50 26.14 -27.21
C ALA A 742 8.36 27.09 -27.60
N VAL A 743 7.19 26.54 -27.91
CA VAL A 743 5.99 27.30 -28.29
C VAL A 743 4.73 26.61 -27.77
N ASN A 744 3.73 27.41 -27.39
CA ASN A 744 2.41 26.95 -26.92
C ASN A 744 2.49 25.92 -25.78
N GLY A 745 3.48 26.06 -24.89
CA GLY A 745 3.68 25.14 -23.76
C GLY A 745 4.30 23.79 -24.14
N GLY A 746 4.76 23.62 -25.38
CA GLY A 746 5.60 22.49 -25.78
C GLY A 746 7.05 22.89 -26.00
N GLN A 747 7.94 21.90 -26.00
CA GLN A 747 9.38 22.09 -26.09
C GLN A 747 10.10 20.83 -26.61
N THR A 748 11.39 20.97 -26.90
CA THR A 748 12.26 19.82 -27.19
C THR A 748 12.24 18.82 -26.02
N GLY A 749 12.07 17.53 -26.30
CA GLY A 749 11.95 16.50 -25.27
C GLY A 749 11.33 15.21 -25.78
N HIS A 750 10.67 14.49 -24.87
CA HIS A 750 10.01 13.22 -25.19
C HIS A 750 8.67 13.00 -24.49
N GLU A 751 7.93 12.02 -24.98
CA GLU A 751 6.83 11.36 -24.29
C GLU A 751 6.99 9.84 -24.47
N LEU A 752 6.98 9.13 -23.35
CA LEU A 752 7.11 7.67 -23.28
C LEU A 752 5.81 7.10 -22.70
N GLY A 753 5.26 6.08 -23.35
CA GLY A 753 4.04 5.44 -22.86
C GLY A 753 3.63 4.22 -23.65
N THR A 754 2.37 3.82 -23.50
CA THR A 754 1.75 2.74 -24.27
C THR A 754 0.48 3.25 -24.94
N LEU A 755 0.35 3.00 -26.24
CA LEU A 755 -0.82 3.39 -27.03
C LEU A 755 -2.03 2.50 -26.73
N ASP A 756 -3.19 3.13 -26.62
CA ASP A 756 -4.50 2.50 -26.70
C ASP A 756 -5.17 2.96 -28.00
N PHE A 757 -5.46 2.04 -28.91
CA PHE A 757 -5.97 2.32 -30.25
C PHE A 757 -7.20 1.49 -30.54
N ASP A 758 -8.27 2.15 -31.00
CA ASP A 758 -9.47 1.49 -31.50
C ASP A 758 -9.46 1.51 -33.03
N ALA A 759 -9.31 0.36 -33.67
CA ALA A 759 -9.28 0.25 -35.12
C ALA A 759 -10.60 0.63 -35.81
N ASN A 760 -11.74 0.55 -35.12
CA ASN A 760 -13.05 0.86 -35.70
C ASN A 760 -13.26 2.37 -35.79
N SER A 761 -13.05 3.07 -34.68
CA SER A 761 -13.18 4.54 -34.62
C SER A 761 -11.91 5.27 -35.08
N LYS A 762 -10.77 4.57 -35.13
CA LYS A 762 -9.41 5.10 -35.33
C LYS A 762 -8.98 6.09 -34.25
N THR A 763 -9.72 6.17 -33.15
CA THR A 763 -9.33 7.02 -32.00
C THR A 763 -8.17 6.38 -31.26
N PHE A 764 -7.36 7.23 -30.62
CA PHE A 764 -6.16 6.79 -29.93
C PHE A 764 -5.91 7.61 -28.67
N ARG A 765 -5.35 6.95 -27.66
CA ARG A 765 -4.96 7.49 -26.35
C ARG A 765 -3.63 6.89 -25.93
N ALA A 766 -3.08 7.36 -24.82
CA ALA A 766 -1.84 6.82 -24.27
C ALA A 766 -1.90 6.71 -22.75
N LEU A 767 -1.37 5.62 -22.22
CA LEU A 767 -0.94 5.55 -20.83
C LEU A 767 0.49 6.07 -20.76
N VAL A 768 0.63 7.34 -20.37
CA VAL A 768 1.92 8.05 -20.38
C VAL A 768 2.69 7.78 -19.10
N GLU A 769 3.96 7.39 -19.24
CA GLU A 769 4.91 7.12 -18.17
C GLU A 769 5.82 8.31 -17.90
N SER A 770 6.31 8.98 -18.95
CA SER A 770 7.06 10.22 -18.81
C SER A 770 6.75 11.19 -19.95
N ASN A 771 6.78 12.48 -19.66
CA ASN A 771 6.59 13.53 -20.66
C ASN A 771 7.40 14.77 -20.30
N SER A 772 8.35 15.15 -21.15
CA SER A 772 9.03 16.45 -21.15
C SER A 772 8.70 17.31 -22.37
N LEU A 773 7.89 16.82 -23.31
CA LEU A 773 7.40 17.57 -24.48
C LEU A 773 6.39 18.67 -24.13
N GLY A 774 5.86 18.67 -22.91
CA GLY A 774 4.78 19.58 -22.52
C GLY A 774 3.53 19.35 -23.38
N ALA A 775 3.05 20.41 -24.03
CA ALA A 775 1.82 20.39 -24.84
C ALA A 775 1.92 19.67 -26.19
N TRP A 776 3.13 19.31 -26.66
CA TRP A 776 3.29 18.60 -27.93
C TRP A 776 3.05 17.07 -27.82
N GLY A 777 2.99 16.53 -26.60
CA GLY A 777 2.71 15.12 -26.34
C GLY A 777 1.21 14.78 -26.30
N ASN A 778 0.90 13.47 -26.33
CA ASN A 778 -0.48 12.97 -26.19
C ASN A 778 -1.10 13.28 -24.83
N LEU A 779 -0.29 13.37 -23.78
CA LEU A 779 -0.73 13.60 -22.40
C LEU A 779 -1.62 14.85 -22.28
N ARG A 780 -1.31 15.90 -23.05
CA ARG A 780 -1.97 17.20 -22.95
C ARG A 780 -3.10 17.38 -23.97
N ARG A 781 -3.51 16.33 -24.69
CA ARG A 781 -4.70 16.36 -25.55
C ARG A 781 -5.97 16.46 -24.70
N SER A 782 -6.84 17.41 -25.05
CA SER A 782 -8.15 17.58 -24.40
C SER A 782 -9.09 16.41 -24.68
N ALA A 783 -10.16 16.29 -23.89
CA ALA A 783 -11.18 15.25 -24.09
C ALA A 783 -11.82 15.31 -25.49
N ALA A 784 -12.05 16.52 -26.00
CA ALA A 784 -12.58 16.73 -27.34
C ALA A 784 -11.61 16.24 -28.44
N GLN A 785 -10.31 16.52 -28.27
CA GLN A 785 -9.28 16.03 -29.18
C GLN A 785 -9.18 14.50 -29.15
N GLN A 786 -9.14 13.91 -27.95
CA GLN A 786 -9.12 12.44 -27.78
C GLN A 786 -10.34 11.74 -28.39
N ALA A 787 -11.49 12.43 -28.46
CA ALA A 787 -12.71 11.88 -29.03
C ALA A 787 -12.85 12.09 -30.56
N SER A 788 -12.16 13.07 -31.14
CA SER A 788 -12.38 13.48 -32.54
C SER A 788 -11.19 13.25 -33.47
N GLU A 789 -9.95 13.34 -32.97
CA GLU A 789 -8.78 13.11 -33.79
C GLU A 789 -8.54 11.61 -33.98
N THR A 790 -8.20 11.23 -35.21
CA THR A 790 -7.99 9.84 -35.62
C THR A 790 -6.55 9.59 -36.03
N LEU A 791 -6.05 8.38 -35.78
CA LEU A 791 -4.74 7.91 -36.22
C LEU A 791 -4.92 6.89 -37.34
N THR A 792 -4.44 7.24 -38.54
CA THR A 792 -4.38 6.31 -39.67
C THR A 792 -3.04 5.60 -39.65
N ILE A 793 -3.07 4.28 -39.55
CA ILE A 793 -1.88 3.42 -39.53
C ILE A 793 -1.79 2.66 -40.86
N THR A 794 -0.66 2.80 -41.54
CA THR A 794 -0.31 2.04 -42.74
C THR A 794 1.12 1.52 -42.62
N ALA A 795 1.56 0.66 -43.54
CA ALA A 795 2.94 0.16 -43.54
C ALA A 795 3.99 1.27 -43.74
N THR A 796 3.61 2.39 -44.38
CA THR A 796 4.52 3.46 -44.82
C THR A 796 4.28 4.80 -44.14
N GLN A 797 3.12 5.02 -43.51
CA GLN A 797 2.76 6.27 -42.85
C GLN A 797 1.92 6.05 -41.58
N LEU A 798 2.17 6.91 -40.58
CA LEU A 798 1.29 7.16 -39.45
C LEU A 798 0.78 8.61 -39.52
N ALA A 799 -0.53 8.79 -39.71
CA ALA A 799 -1.09 10.13 -39.94
C ALA A 799 -2.18 10.46 -38.91
N ILE A 800 -2.00 11.58 -38.20
CA ILE A 800 -3.02 12.13 -37.29
C ILE A 800 -3.93 13.07 -38.09
N SER A 801 -5.25 12.91 -37.98
CA SER A 801 -6.21 13.75 -38.72
C SER A 801 -6.02 15.23 -38.40
N GLY A 802 -5.73 16.05 -39.41
CA GLY A 802 -5.48 17.48 -39.25
C GLY A 802 -4.15 17.84 -38.57
N GLY A 803 -3.27 16.86 -38.35
CA GLY A 803 -1.98 17.02 -37.71
C GLY A 803 -0.83 16.43 -38.51
N ASN A 804 0.16 15.92 -37.78
CA ASN A 804 1.42 15.45 -38.36
C ASN A 804 1.27 14.09 -39.07
N THR A 805 1.96 13.95 -40.20
CA THR A 805 2.17 12.66 -40.87
C THR A 805 3.61 12.23 -40.68
N PHE A 806 3.80 11.10 -39.99
CA PHE A 806 5.10 10.48 -39.82
C PHE A 806 5.33 9.44 -40.91
N THR A 807 6.51 9.48 -41.51
CA THR A 807 6.97 8.52 -42.52
C THR A 807 8.00 7.59 -41.92
N ARG A 808 8.06 6.33 -42.40
CA ARG A 808 9.05 5.36 -41.88
C ARG A 808 10.47 5.88 -42.12
N LEU A 809 11.31 5.82 -41.08
CA LEU A 809 12.70 6.28 -41.13
C LEU A 809 13.52 5.32 -42.00
N GLY A 810 14.30 5.85 -42.94
CA GLY A 810 15.34 5.06 -43.61
C GLY A 810 16.58 4.89 -42.72
N ASN A 811 17.27 3.75 -42.81
CA ASN A 811 18.52 3.48 -42.08
C ASN A 811 19.72 3.38 -43.03
N ASP A 812 20.86 4.00 -42.68
CA ASP A 812 22.16 3.76 -43.33
C ASP A 812 22.98 2.78 -42.48
N THR A 813 23.02 1.51 -42.87
CA THR A 813 23.79 0.47 -42.16
C THR A 813 25.30 0.66 -42.25
N THR A 814 25.77 1.54 -43.14
CA THR A 814 27.20 1.86 -43.33
C THR A 814 27.61 3.18 -42.65
N GLY A 815 26.72 3.81 -41.90
CA GLY A 815 26.93 5.11 -41.26
C GLY A 815 26.07 5.28 -40.01
N LEU A 816 25.98 6.52 -39.49
CA LEU A 816 25.22 6.80 -38.28
C LEU A 816 23.75 7.12 -38.51
N THR A 817 23.33 7.49 -39.73
CA THR A 817 21.95 7.89 -40.02
C THR A 817 20.95 6.82 -39.59
N GLY A 818 20.00 7.21 -38.74
CA GLY A 818 19.04 6.31 -38.09
C GLY A 818 18.85 6.65 -36.62
N LEU A 819 17.95 5.90 -35.96
CA LEU A 819 17.74 5.99 -34.52
C LEU A 819 18.58 4.94 -33.78
N TRP A 820 19.21 5.36 -32.69
CA TRP A 820 20.01 4.51 -31.83
C TRP A 820 19.53 4.61 -30.38
N ALA A 821 19.72 3.54 -29.61
CA ALA A 821 19.44 3.48 -28.18
C ALA A 821 20.70 3.06 -27.41
N LEU A 822 20.92 3.67 -26.25
CA LEU A 822 22.04 3.32 -25.37
C LEU A 822 21.78 1.98 -24.68
N GLY A 823 22.77 1.08 -24.69
CA GLY A 823 22.80 -0.15 -23.91
C GLY A 823 21.82 -1.25 -24.30
N SER A 824 20.70 -0.95 -24.97
CA SER A 824 19.69 -1.93 -25.36
C SER A 824 18.88 -1.51 -26.59
N ALA A 825 18.66 -2.45 -27.51
CA ALA A 825 17.77 -2.26 -28.67
C ALA A 825 16.27 -2.32 -28.32
N THR A 826 15.91 -2.77 -27.13
CA THR A 826 14.51 -2.98 -26.71
C THR A 826 14.06 -2.06 -25.59
N GLU A 827 14.99 -1.50 -24.81
CA GLU A 827 14.65 -0.56 -23.74
C GLU A 827 14.21 0.78 -24.33
N PHE A 828 13.15 1.35 -23.76
CA PHE A 828 12.60 2.66 -24.15
C PHE A 828 12.96 3.74 -23.14
N ASN A 829 13.20 3.38 -21.88
CA ASN A 829 13.59 4.30 -20.83
C ASN A 829 15.12 4.42 -20.72
N THR A 830 15.74 4.87 -21.80
CA THR A 830 17.19 5.07 -21.96
C THR A 830 17.43 6.17 -22.99
N GLN A 831 18.66 6.66 -23.13
CA GLN A 831 19.01 7.69 -24.10
C GLN A 831 18.85 7.18 -25.54
N HIS A 832 18.21 7.98 -26.39
CA HIS A 832 18.09 7.74 -27.82
C HIS A 832 18.75 8.85 -28.63
N PHE A 833 19.38 8.47 -29.74
CA PHE A 833 20.09 9.38 -30.63
C PHE A 833 19.60 9.21 -32.05
N LEU A 834 19.00 10.24 -32.62
CA LEU A 834 18.57 10.27 -34.02
C LEU A 834 19.57 11.09 -34.83
N PHE A 835 20.29 10.42 -35.72
CA PHE A 835 21.15 11.08 -36.70
C PHE A 835 20.43 11.21 -38.03
N LEU A 836 20.35 12.43 -38.56
CA LEU A 836 19.68 12.76 -39.81
C LEU A 836 20.67 12.96 -40.96
N PRO A 837 20.30 12.63 -42.21
CA PRO A 837 21.15 12.87 -43.39
C PRO A 837 21.55 14.34 -43.57
N THR A 838 20.80 15.27 -42.96
CA THR A 838 21.05 16.71 -42.98
C THR A 838 22.23 17.15 -42.12
N GLY A 839 22.91 16.22 -41.43
CA GLY A 839 23.97 16.55 -40.47
C GLY A 839 23.43 17.07 -39.13
N LYS A 840 22.17 16.77 -38.80
CA LYS A 840 21.53 17.12 -37.53
C LYS A 840 21.37 15.91 -36.63
N VAL A 841 21.57 16.10 -35.33
CA VAL A 841 21.39 15.06 -34.30
C VAL A 841 20.36 15.52 -33.27
N VAL A 842 19.44 14.64 -32.91
CA VAL A 842 18.52 14.80 -31.77
C VAL A 842 18.91 13.76 -30.73
N MET A 843 19.13 14.21 -29.49
CA MET A 843 19.16 13.33 -28.32
C MET A 843 17.82 13.41 -27.60
N ILE A 844 17.29 12.26 -27.20
CA ILE A 844 16.10 12.12 -26.37
C ILE A 844 16.50 11.36 -25.11
N ASP A 845 16.16 11.92 -23.95
CA ASP A 845 16.47 11.30 -22.66
C ASP A 845 15.21 11.17 -21.79
N PRO A 846 14.55 9.99 -21.83
CA PRO A 846 13.43 9.67 -20.93
C PRO A 846 13.83 9.43 -19.48
N LEU A 847 15.09 9.08 -19.25
CA LEU A 847 15.59 8.67 -17.96
C LEU A 847 16.10 9.88 -17.15
N GLY A 848 16.74 10.83 -17.83
CA GLY A 848 17.58 11.85 -17.19
C GLY A 848 18.85 11.24 -16.59
N ASP A 849 19.61 12.06 -15.86
CA ASP A 849 20.72 11.54 -15.07
C ASP A 849 20.21 10.86 -13.80
N THR A 850 20.76 9.69 -13.50
CA THR A 850 20.34 8.85 -12.36
C THR A 850 21.37 8.82 -11.23
N GLU A 851 22.52 9.47 -11.41
CA GLU A 851 23.55 9.55 -10.38
C GLU A 851 23.23 10.62 -9.32
N ALA A 852 23.56 10.34 -8.06
CA ALA A 852 23.18 11.17 -6.91
C ALA A 852 23.77 12.60 -6.90
N SER A 853 24.71 12.92 -7.79
CA SER A 853 25.44 14.20 -7.85
C SER A 853 25.18 15.02 -9.12
N HIS A 854 24.33 14.56 -10.05
CA HIS A 854 24.15 15.21 -11.35
C HIS A 854 22.78 15.89 -11.51
N CYS A 855 22.74 16.92 -12.34
CA CYS A 855 21.65 17.89 -12.43
C CYS A 855 20.69 17.71 -13.62
N GLY A 856 20.86 16.71 -14.47
CA GLY A 856 20.12 16.62 -15.73
C GLY A 856 18.74 15.92 -15.62
N PRO A 857 17.61 16.63 -15.78
CA PRO A 857 16.29 16.00 -15.81
C PRO A 857 16.03 15.26 -17.14
N PRO A 858 14.96 14.46 -17.24
CA PRO A 858 14.50 13.96 -18.53
C PRO A 858 14.18 15.11 -19.51
N GLY A 859 14.59 14.97 -20.78
CA GLY A 859 14.55 16.05 -21.76
C GLY A 859 15.07 15.61 -23.13
N GLY A 860 15.70 16.55 -23.84
CA GLY A 860 16.36 16.28 -25.11
C GLY A 860 17.21 17.46 -25.59
N GLU A 861 18.08 17.14 -26.54
CA GLU A 861 19.03 18.08 -27.16
C GLU A 861 18.91 18.05 -28.69
N TYR A 862 19.21 19.17 -29.35
CA TYR A 862 19.25 19.27 -30.80
C TYR A 862 20.46 20.05 -31.30
N ALA A 863 21.25 19.46 -32.20
CA ALA A 863 22.54 20.01 -32.59
C ALA A 863 23.04 19.63 -33.99
N SER A 864 24.15 20.26 -34.37
CA SER A 864 25.12 19.92 -35.41
C SER A 864 25.79 18.56 -35.22
N TYR A 865 25.94 17.69 -36.22
CA TYR A 865 26.97 16.64 -36.17
C TYR A 865 27.74 16.47 -37.48
N SER A 866 28.99 16.01 -37.37
CA SER A 866 29.80 15.50 -38.48
C SER A 866 30.41 14.16 -38.11
N PHE A 867 30.43 13.22 -39.06
CA PHE A 867 30.99 11.88 -38.86
C PHE A 867 31.96 11.52 -39.99
N ASP A 868 33.21 11.23 -39.63
CA ASP A 868 34.20 10.70 -40.55
C ASP A 868 34.21 9.17 -40.49
N LYS A 869 33.73 8.52 -41.56
CA LYS A 869 33.65 7.06 -41.66
C LYS A 869 35.02 6.37 -41.60
N ALA A 870 36.11 7.04 -42.02
CA ALA A 870 37.43 6.42 -42.10
C ALA A 870 38.10 6.38 -40.71
N SER A 871 38.02 7.46 -39.95
CA SER A 871 38.58 7.54 -38.60
C SER A 871 37.60 7.13 -37.49
N GLY A 872 36.30 7.06 -37.80
CA GLY A 872 35.23 6.89 -36.81
C GLY A 872 34.96 8.15 -35.99
N THR A 873 35.59 9.29 -36.31
CA THR A 873 35.46 10.51 -35.50
C THR A 873 34.05 11.10 -35.63
N LEU A 874 33.37 11.25 -34.51
CA LEU A 874 32.09 11.95 -34.36
C LEU A 874 32.32 13.26 -33.61
N LEU A 875 31.88 14.37 -34.20
CA LEU A 875 31.85 15.69 -33.58
C LEU A 875 30.41 16.19 -33.56
N VAL A 876 29.92 16.56 -32.37
CA VAL A 876 28.63 17.20 -32.13
C VAL A 876 28.89 18.63 -31.69
N SER A 877 28.25 19.61 -32.32
CA SER A 877 28.49 21.04 -32.06
C SER A 877 27.30 21.90 -32.48
N GLY A 878 27.35 23.21 -32.24
CA GLY A 878 26.29 24.12 -32.70
C GLY A 878 24.93 23.78 -32.07
N LYS A 879 24.92 23.68 -30.74
CA LYS A 879 23.73 23.46 -29.90
C LYS A 879 22.61 24.44 -30.28
N LEU A 880 21.44 23.90 -30.61
CA LEU A 880 20.23 24.67 -30.92
C LEU A 880 19.26 24.67 -29.74
N TYR A 881 18.97 23.50 -29.19
CA TYR A 881 18.07 23.31 -28.04
C TYR A 881 18.66 22.29 -27.08
N ASP A 882 18.44 22.52 -25.78
CA ASP A 882 18.89 21.69 -24.68
C ASP A 882 17.95 21.95 -23.49
N THR A 883 17.31 20.88 -23.03
CA THR A 883 16.24 20.93 -22.00
C THR A 883 16.52 20.01 -20.81
N ASN A 884 17.57 19.19 -20.91
CA ASN A 884 18.07 18.29 -19.89
C ASN A 884 19.40 18.75 -19.29
N GLY A 885 19.94 19.90 -19.70
CA GLY A 885 20.99 20.61 -18.98
C GLY A 885 22.28 19.81 -18.88
N CYS A 886 22.60 19.28 -17.70
CA CYS A 886 23.88 18.61 -17.43
C CYS A 886 23.97 17.17 -17.97
N ALA A 887 22.99 16.72 -18.76
CA ALA A 887 22.91 15.35 -19.29
C ALA A 887 22.98 15.37 -20.81
N GLY A 888 23.85 14.55 -21.41
CA GLY A 888 23.92 14.40 -22.86
C GLY A 888 25.22 14.91 -23.48
N PHE A 889 25.11 15.58 -24.64
CA PHE A 889 26.29 16.09 -25.33
C PHE A 889 26.79 17.41 -24.73
N PHE A 890 25.91 18.21 -24.11
CA PHE A 890 26.25 19.57 -23.68
C PHE A 890 26.00 19.79 -22.19
N ASP A 891 26.99 19.48 -21.36
CA ASP A 891 26.96 19.81 -19.93
C ASP A 891 27.06 21.33 -19.71
N ILE A 892 26.21 21.84 -18.82
CA ILE A 892 26.14 23.26 -18.41
C ILE A 892 26.67 23.49 -16.98
N GLY A 893 27.42 22.53 -16.42
CA GLY A 893 28.13 22.62 -15.14
C GLY A 893 29.25 23.69 -15.09
N THR A 894 30.29 23.48 -14.27
CA THR A 894 31.35 24.49 -14.03
C THR A 894 32.21 24.83 -15.25
N SER A 895 32.13 24.05 -16.32
CA SER A 895 32.76 24.33 -17.62
C SER A 895 31.80 23.94 -18.75
N ALA A 896 30.89 24.84 -19.10
CA ALA A 896 29.91 24.58 -20.16
C ALA A 896 30.62 24.25 -21.48
N ASN A 897 30.41 23.04 -22.02
CA ASN A 897 31.01 22.66 -23.29
C ASN A 897 30.10 23.09 -24.46
N THR A 898 30.73 23.56 -25.54
CA THR A 898 30.05 23.99 -26.77
C THR A 898 30.12 22.95 -27.89
N SER A 899 30.84 21.86 -27.64
CA SER A 899 30.99 20.72 -28.52
C SER A 899 31.27 19.45 -27.72
N TRP A 900 30.91 18.31 -28.30
CA TRP A 900 31.24 16.97 -27.83
C TRP A 900 31.92 16.18 -28.94
N SER A 901 32.93 15.38 -28.61
CA SER A 901 33.63 14.54 -29.59
C SER A 901 33.91 13.15 -29.04
N GLY A 902 33.85 12.15 -29.92
CA GLY A 902 34.23 10.78 -29.62
C GLY A 902 34.55 9.99 -30.88
N THR A 903 35.01 8.75 -30.71
CA THR A 903 35.23 7.80 -31.79
C THR A 903 34.13 6.74 -31.78
N VAL A 904 33.52 6.47 -32.92
CA VAL A 904 32.49 5.47 -33.10
C VAL A 904 33.00 4.31 -33.95
N GLN A 905 32.91 3.10 -33.43
CA GLN A 905 33.22 1.87 -34.13
C GLN A 905 31.93 1.08 -34.38
N LEU A 906 31.50 1.00 -35.64
CA LEU A 906 30.33 0.22 -36.04
C LEU A 906 30.64 -1.28 -36.05
N SER A 907 29.67 -2.10 -35.64
CA SER A 907 29.72 -3.55 -35.88
C SER A 907 29.60 -3.88 -37.37
N ALA A 908 30.04 -5.08 -37.75
CA ALA A 908 30.03 -5.52 -39.15
C ALA A 908 28.63 -5.54 -39.78
N ASP A 909 27.59 -5.80 -38.99
CA ASP A 909 26.18 -5.74 -39.41
C ASP A 909 25.57 -4.34 -39.35
N GLY A 910 26.31 -3.35 -38.83
CA GLY A 910 25.86 -1.97 -38.66
C GLY A 910 24.76 -1.78 -37.61
N MET A 911 24.45 -2.81 -36.80
CA MET A 911 23.35 -2.80 -35.83
C MET A 911 23.76 -2.39 -34.43
N SER A 912 25.06 -2.33 -34.14
CA SER A 912 25.59 -1.79 -32.90
C SER A 912 26.79 -0.89 -33.18
N ALA A 913 27.10 -0.02 -32.24
CA ALA A 913 28.22 0.89 -32.32
C ALA A 913 28.86 1.06 -30.93
N THR A 914 30.17 0.93 -30.85
CA THR A 914 30.93 1.30 -29.65
C THR A 914 31.36 2.75 -29.78
N VAL A 915 30.90 3.61 -28.87
CA VAL A 915 31.23 5.02 -28.81
C VAL A 915 32.20 5.24 -27.66
N THR A 916 33.40 5.74 -27.96
CA THR A 916 34.46 6.01 -26.98
C THR A 916 34.72 7.51 -26.91
N SER A 917 34.68 8.07 -25.71
CA SER A 917 34.95 9.48 -25.42
C SER A 917 35.76 9.64 -24.14
N SER A 918 36.01 10.87 -23.70
CA SER A 918 36.66 11.15 -22.42
C SER A 918 35.89 10.61 -21.20
N GLY A 919 34.57 10.42 -21.33
CA GLY A 919 33.70 9.86 -20.29
C GLY A 919 33.68 8.34 -20.22
N GLY A 920 34.34 7.64 -21.14
CA GLY A 920 34.35 6.18 -21.21
C GLY A 920 33.83 5.64 -22.54
N SER A 921 33.56 4.33 -22.56
CA SER A 921 33.07 3.61 -23.73
C SER A 921 31.66 3.08 -23.49
N HIS A 922 30.78 3.31 -24.46
CA HIS A 922 29.37 2.96 -24.40
C HIS A 922 28.94 2.22 -25.66
N THR A 923 27.95 1.33 -25.56
CA THR A 923 27.38 0.62 -26.71
C THR A 923 26.04 1.23 -27.10
N LEU A 924 25.90 1.63 -28.35
CA LEU A 924 24.64 2.02 -28.97
C LEU A 924 24.09 0.87 -29.83
N TYR A 925 22.78 0.70 -29.83
CA TYR A 925 22.08 -0.26 -30.66
C TYR A 925 21.15 0.46 -31.63
N ARG A 926 21.25 0.14 -32.92
CA ARG A 926 20.38 0.71 -33.95
C ARG A 926 18.98 0.14 -33.80
N ILE A 927 17.98 1.02 -33.84
CA ILE A 927 16.58 0.61 -33.85
C ILE A 927 16.17 0.33 -35.29
N ALA A 928 15.67 -0.87 -35.54
CA ALA A 928 15.16 -1.26 -36.84
C ALA A 928 13.96 -0.37 -37.24
N PRO A 929 13.87 0.03 -38.51
CA PRO A 929 12.91 1.03 -38.96
C PRO A 929 11.49 0.47 -39.11
#